data_AF-A0A1M7EFJ8-F1
#
_entry.id   AF-A0A1M7EFJ8-F1
#
_cell.length_a   1.000
_cell.length_b   1.000
_cell.length_c   1.000
_cell.angle_alpha   90.00
_cell.angle_beta   90.00
_cell.angle_gamma   90.00
#
_symmetry.space_group_name_H-M   'P 1'
#
loop_
_entity.id
_entity.type
_entity.pdbx_description
1 polymer ?
#
loop_
_entity_poly.entity_id
_entity_poly.type
_entity_poly.pdbx_seq_one_letter_code
_entity_poly.pdbx_strand_id
1 'polypeptide(L)'
;MTYYEWNNLIGDLLFKTSRVNQEVFLFLSREQIVEAAWPKAAATPDEFNVEEGESLTGEHIWRTFLACVRSGPVGVGGQKAGIVQRAYNCYKQWEMLREKGDTAGSRLLRQNGSIQQVRYPAHLTYLILLTMPLGGDTELRDTRGYYKILDKWLRSNALLSGQGEDERKLQQDIYSLDDRKGWQAMWQVLETWSLGECGGQQGIVRSRASNWLAWPYVSWPLAQCLLSPRVLQQLRQFFVNSNLAPNMVLSGQRMRELLLRSKPGILDLPKLTRESLSRPDNELGKSVVEMVLGLFRAWDGSSNFTKYRTESSSGRPERIVERGDAAAELLPFLQLDRASKRVSWQHRVRIRVAVPLPDDLQLVGENYSMAECHTATPGWSTPLPGLSLHKTHRLEDNRNRWHCVYQPADIQLFVLASRYHLPYWAPVSVLEQGTEMLLLCRDIRQAYGIRKWGESFQTTGVFQELVGYSGLPDGYSLFKLKNPVGICPELNNIPAAENEGRIVAEGGLAWEYRRYLADLPPAFRLFNTESKQPLFIRYDSDGDTASLLQDAEDGARWLLPVSTRCNDTFVVVAPGRNLSSDGLRYTLTQAVAKVESRTIRRGPYNDDLRLLPGEQAVAEGDVVYYDGHRLSLSRMPVKDPAHLWALPPDWGANPATTLLEKIKLQTIPYDAIFTPVAGTESHTCQVASRGRDGLLHLLTTKGRLTLEEFSRAYDAVWLDQHPEGRQQLPTVRQKRSVMRLYAQMGFGDYGYRRNGEQITSLPPYLLPLPTKEAATWRMLLTGGRTPALLAGIRACISEQTPEVNIQIIGPEVGNDHLLLPDSVILTAPAHSAEETLETLAQKCGIQYAGFGAKVPAELVLFAGSLTQYRRTLVPSESYVRDGWRKLIFNPATLEWDDVEVSDIAYKQQACLVEYQLSDFERRYAWWYGGQPHRVDKNWGRYLALQAAGKRVIRHGNGEVLVPVLAPLPDLLAKALVLLSGQAPAASWRDVGGVSRKCDVYRQPGAGLLIHRIIKHLNQD
;
A
#
# COMPACT_ATOMS: atom_id res chain seq x y z
N MET A 1 -15.30 -21.79 13.61
CA MET A 1 -14.31 -20.83 14.18
C MET A 1 -14.22 -20.89 15.70
N THR A 2 -13.00 -20.87 16.28
CA THR A 2 -12.76 -20.83 17.75
C THR A 2 -12.71 -19.40 18.32
N TYR A 3 -12.73 -19.26 19.65
CA TYR A 3 -12.62 -17.94 20.31
C TYR A 3 -11.33 -17.21 19.93
N TYR A 4 -10.18 -17.90 19.88
CA TYR A 4 -8.90 -17.27 19.53
C TYR A 4 -8.82 -16.89 18.06
N GLU A 5 -9.48 -17.64 17.16
CA GLU A 5 -9.61 -17.24 15.76
C GLU A 5 -10.42 -15.94 15.62
N TRP A 6 -11.52 -15.80 16.35
CA TRP A 6 -12.29 -14.55 16.42
C TRP A 6 -11.49 -13.41 17.05
N ASN A 7 -10.75 -13.67 18.14
CA ASN A 7 -9.89 -12.69 18.78
C ASN A 7 -8.78 -12.20 17.84
N ASN A 8 -8.17 -13.12 17.07
CA ASN A 8 -7.18 -12.77 16.07
C ASN A 8 -7.77 -11.98 14.90
N LEU A 9 -8.98 -12.34 14.45
CA LEU A 9 -9.68 -11.60 13.40
C LEU A 9 -10.03 -10.17 13.84
N ILE A 10 -10.46 -9.99 15.09
CA ILE A 10 -10.68 -8.67 15.70
C ILE A 10 -9.36 -7.91 15.84
N GLY A 11 -8.29 -8.59 16.26
CA GLY A 11 -6.94 -8.03 16.31
C GLY A 11 -6.48 -7.50 14.95
N ASP A 12 -6.60 -8.31 13.90
CA ASP A 12 -6.24 -7.94 12.51
C ASP A 12 -7.09 -6.76 11.98
N LEU A 13 -8.32 -6.59 12.48
CA LEU A 13 -9.17 -5.44 12.12
C LEU A 13 -8.69 -4.13 12.74
N LEU A 14 -8.25 -4.18 14.01
CA LEU A 14 -7.88 -3.01 14.81
C LEU A 14 -6.41 -2.62 14.64
N PHE A 15 -5.52 -3.61 14.64
CA PHE A 15 -4.07 -3.45 14.62
C PHE A 15 -3.53 -3.73 13.23
N LYS A 16 -3.04 -2.69 12.56
CA LYS A 16 -2.59 -2.74 11.16
C LYS A 16 -1.31 -1.97 11.00
N THR A 17 -0.42 -2.45 10.14
CA THR A 17 0.81 -1.72 9.76
C THR A 17 0.53 -0.36 9.12
N SER A 18 -0.68 -0.15 8.58
CA SER A 18 -1.11 1.18 8.11
C SER A 18 -1.39 2.18 9.24
N ARG A 19 -1.39 1.74 10.51
CA ARG A 19 -1.68 2.54 11.70
C ARG A 19 -0.44 2.76 12.58
N VAL A 20 0.77 2.64 12.04
CA VAL A 20 2.01 2.85 12.82
C VAL A 20 1.93 4.15 13.63
N ASN A 21 2.13 4.04 14.95
CA ASN A 21 2.04 5.12 15.94
C ASN A 21 0.71 5.91 15.98
N GLN A 22 -0.33 5.44 15.29
CA GLN A 22 -1.66 6.02 15.36
C GLN A 22 -2.43 5.42 16.53
N GLU A 23 -3.32 6.24 17.11
CA GLU A 23 -4.19 5.75 18.17
C GLU A 23 -5.25 4.79 17.62
N VAL A 24 -5.36 3.62 18.27
CA VAL A 24 -6.36 2.60 17.99
C VAL A 24 -7.45 2.71 19.02
N PHE A 25 -8.65 3.01 18.55
CA PHE A 25 -9.86 3.03 19.36
C PHE A 25 -10.55 1.67 19.32
N LEU A 26 -11.05 1.25 20.47
CA LEU A 26 -11.71 -0.04 20.64
C LEU A 26 -13.20 0.05 20.32
N PHE A 27 -13.54 0.23 19.05
CA PHE A 27 -14.92 0.10 18.56
C PHE A 27 -14.95 -0.67 17.24
N LEU A 28 -15.95 -1.55 17.11
CA LEU A 28 -16.26 -2.26 15.86
C LEU A 28 -17.77 -2.35 15.70
N SER A 29 -18.27 -2.21 14.48
CA SER A 29 -19.67 -2.48 14.16
C SER A 29 -19.90 -3.95 13.83
N ARG A 30 -21.18 -4.39 13.88
CA ARG A 30 -21.59 -5.72 13.43
C ARG A 30 -21.15 -5.99 12.00
N GLU A 31 -21.32 -5.02 11.11
CA GLU A 31 -21.02 -5.12 9.69
C GLU A 31 -19.52 -5.36 9.45
N GLN A 32 -18.65 -4.74 10.26
CA GLN A 32 -17.20 -4.92 10.17
C GLN A 32 -16.78 -6.34 10.54
N ILE A 33 -17.35 -6.90 11.59
CA ILE A 33 -17.07 -8.26 12.04
C ILE A 33 -17.58 -9.28 11.02
N VAL A 34 -18.81 -9.08 10.52
CA VAL A 34 -19.42 -9.95 9.50
C VAL A 34 -18.64 -9.89 8.18
N GLU A 35 -18.24 -8.70 7.69
CA GLU A 35 -17.46 -8.57 6.47
C GLU A 35 -16.13 -9.33 6.57
N ALA A 36 -15.43 -9.19 7.71
CA ALA A 36 -14.12 -9.78 7.91
C ALA A 36 -14.16 -11.32 7.97
N ALA A 37 -15.20 -11.89 8.57
CA ALA A 37 -15.36 -13.34 8.66
C ALA A 37 -15.98 -13.97 7.41
N TRP A 38 -16.59 -13.18 6.53
CA TRP A 38 -17.26 -13.66 5.32
C TRP A 38 -16.42 -14.62 4.45
N PRO A 39 -15.12 -14.33 4.15
CA PRO A 39 -14.33 -15.23 3.32
C PRO A 39 -14.16 -16.63 3.92
N LYS A 40 -14.06 -16.74 5.26
CA LYS A 40 -13.97 -18.03 5.95
C LYS A 40 -15.33 -18.73 5.96
N ALA A 41 -16.41 -17.99 6.25
CA ALA A 41 -17.76 -18.54 6.22
C ALA A 41 -18.19 -19.04 4.84
N ALA A 42 -17.78 -18.37 3.77
CA ALA A 42 -18.05 -18.82 2.41
C ALA A 42 -17.24 -20.07 2.02
N ALA A 43 -16.07 -20.28 2.64
CA ALA A 43 -15.23 -21.44 2.40
C ALA A 43 -15.65 -22.67 3.22
N THR A 44 -16.20 -22.45 4.42
CA THR A 44 -16.70 -23.51 5.32
C THR A 44 -18.08 -23.18 5.88
N PRO A 45 -19.16 -23.18 5.06
CA PRO A 45 -20.51 -22.80 5.49
C PRO A 45 -21.04 -23.58 6.70
N ASP A 46 -20.73 -24.88 6.77
CA ASP A 46 -21.17 -25.79 7.85
C ASP A 46 -20.66 -25.33 9.23
N GLU A 47 -19.45 -24.74 9.30
CA GLU A 47 -18.91 -24.19 10.55
C GLU A 47 -19.70 -23.00 11.10
N PHE A 48 -20.59 -22.43 10.29
CA PHE A 48 -21.41 -21.26 10.59
C PHE A 48 -22.91 -21.60 10.70
N ASN A 49 -23.24 -22.90 10.85
CA ASN A 49 -24.60 -23.43 10.94
C ASN A 49 -25.47 -23.05 9.75
N VAL A 50 -24.90 -23.07 8.54
CA VAL A 50 -25.67 -22.96 7.29
C VAL A 50 -26.14 -24.37 6.94
N GLU A 51 -27.45 -24.59 6.83
CA GLU A 51 -27.99 -25.91 6.47
C GLU A 51 -27.79 -26.22 4.97
N GLU A 52 -27.83 -27.50 4.61
CA GLU A 52 -27.68 -27.94 3.22
C GLU A 52 -28.81 -27.35 2.35
N GLY A 53 -28.45 -26.58 1.33
CA GLY A 53 -29.39 -25.85 0.47
C GLY A 53 -29.75 -24.43 0.95
N GLU A 54 -29.32 -24.01 2.13
CA GLU A 54 -29.47 -22.63 2.61
C GLU A 54 -28.35 -21.71 2.08
N SER A 55 -28.69 -20.46 1.78
CA SER A 55 -27.70 -19.45 1.39
C SER A 55 -27.06 -18.80 2.61
N LEU A 56 -25.72 -18.73 2.64
CA LEU A 56 -24.98 -18.01 3.68
C LEU A 56 -25.45 -16.55 3.78
N THR A 57 -25.80 -16.12 4.99
CA THR A 57 -26.18 -14.73 5.29
C THR A 57 -25.32 -14.12 6.39
N GLY A 58 -25.30 -12.79 6.48
CA GLY A 58 -24.59 -12.08 7.54
C GLY A 58 -25.12 -12.37 8.95
N GLU A 59 -26.35 -12.87 9.08
CA GLU A 59 -26.93 -13.29 10.37
C GLU A 59 -26.30 -14.58 10.89
N HIS A 60 -26.02 -15.56 10.02
CA HIS A 60 -25.30 -16.80 10.39
C HIS A 60 -23.95 -16.50 11.03
N ILE A 61 -23.18 -15.63 10.39
CA ILE A 61 -21.86 -15.20 10.86
C ILE A 61 -21.98 -14.50 12.22
N TRP A 62 -22.95 -13.59 12.35
CA TRP A 62 -23.18 -12.84 13.58
C TRP A 62 -23.58 -13.75 14.75
N ARG A 63 -24.50 -14.70 14.53
CA ARG A 63 -24.92 -15.66 15.56
C ARG A 63 -23.79 -16.57 16.00
N THR A 64 -22.98 -17.06 15.05
CA THR A 64 -21.81 -17.89 15.36
C THR A 64 -20.77 -17.13 16.18
N PHE A 65 -20.55 -15.85 15.88
CA PHE A 65 -19.71 -14.97 16.71
C PHE A 65 -20.26 -14.85 18.13
N LEU A 66 -21.54 -14.51 18.29
CA LEU A 66 -22.17 -14.37 19.62
C LEU A 66 -22.15 -15.67 20.42
N ALA A 67 -22.43 -16.81 19.78
CA ALA A 67 -22.36 -18.13 20.41
C ALA A 67 -20.95 -18.43 20.91
N CYS A 68 -19.92 -18.12 20.11
CA CYS A 68 -18.53 -18.32 20.48
C CYS A 68 -18.09 -17.46 21.67
N VAL A 69 -18.50 -16.19 21.71
CA VAL A 69 -18.21 -15.34 22.88
C VAL A 69 -19.00 -15.83 24.10
N ARG A 70 -20.25 -16.25 23.93
CA ARG A 70 -21.06 -16.83 25.00
C ARG A 70 -20.49 -18.15 25.54
N SER A 71 -19.77 -18.95 24.74
CA SER A 71 -19.07 -20.14 25.22
C SER A 71 -17.70 -19.82 25.84
N GLY A 72 -17.03 -18.77 25.33
CA GLY A 72 -15.67 -18.41 25.73
C GLY A 72 -14.61 -19.42 25.29
N PRO A 73 -13.32 -19.18 25.61
CA PRO A 73 -12.25 -20.14 25.33
C PRO A 73 -12.35 -21.37 26.25
N VAL A 74 -12.07 -22.55 25.69
CA VAL A 74 -12.13 -23.82 26.42
C VAL A 74 -11.12 -23.82 27.57
N GLY A 75 -11.53 -24.22 28.77
CA GLY A 75 -10.64 -24.32 29.95
C GLY A 75 -10.37 -23.00 30.68
N VAL A 76 -10.97 -21.88 30.25
CA VAL A 76 -10.77 -20.54 30.84
C VAL A 76 -12.06 -20.08 31.51
N GLY A 77 -12.41 -20.71 32.63
CA GLY A 77 -13.60 -20.41 33.45
C GLY A 77 -14.81 -21.31 33.18
N GLY A 78 -15.55 -21.66 34.24
CA GLY A 78 -16.72 -22.56 34.16
C GLY A 78 -17.91 -21.94 33.40
N GLN A 79 -18.78 -22.78 32.83
CA GLN A 79 -19.95 -22.38 32.04
C GLN A 79 -20.87 -21.33 32.70
N LYS A 80 -20.79 -21.16 34.03
CA LYS A 80 -21.57 -20.21 34.84
C LYS A 80 -20.93 -18.82 35.02
N ALA A 81 -19.70 -18.58 34.55
CA ALA A 81 -19.03 -17.29 34.70
C ALA A 81 -19.64 -16.21 33.77
N GLY A 82 -19.88 -15.01 34.31
CA GLY A 82 -20.33 -13.84 33.55
C GLY A 82 -19.27 -13.33 32.55
N ILE A 83 -19.69 -12.47 31.62
CA ILE A 83 -18.85 -11.97 30.50
C ILE A 83 -17.59 -11.24 31.03
N VAL A 84 -17.76 -10.40 32.05
CA VAL A 84 -16.66 -9.64 32.67
C VAL A 84 -15.63 -10.57 33.32
N GLN A 85 -16.08 -11.59 34.05
CA GLN A 85 -15.20 -12.56 34.68
C GLN A 85 -14.42 -13.37 33.64
N ARG A 86 -15.05 -13.72 32.51
CA ARG A 86 -14.35 -14.41 31.41
C ARG A 86 -13.30 -13.53 30.75
N ALA A 87 -13.58 -12.25 30.57
CA ALA A 87 -12.60 -11.27 30.09
C ALA A 87 -11.36 -11.25 31.00
N TYR A 88 -11.58 -11.18 32.32
CA TYR A 88 -10.50 -11.19 33.31
C TYR A 88 -9.69 -12.50 33.30
N ASN A 89 -10.36 -13.65 33.17
CA ASN A 89 -9.68 -14.94 33.08
C ASN A 89 -8.80 -15.04 31.80
N CYS A 90 -9.29 -14.53 30.66
CA CYS A 90 -8.51 -14.47 29.42
C CYS A 90 -7.30 -13.55 29.56
N TYR A 91 -7.47 -12.41 30.24
CA TYR A 91 -6.37 -11.50 30.57
C TYR A 91 -5.30 -12.20 31.44
N LYS A 92 -5.70 -12.88 32.51
CA LYS A 92 -4.76 -13.64 33.36
C LYS A 92 -4.00 -14.71 32.58
N GLN A 93 -4.68 -15.42 31.68
CA GLN A 93 -4.03 -16.39 30.82
C GLN A 93 -3.03 -15.73 29.86
N TRP A 94 -3.34 -14.55 29.31
CA TRP A 94 -2.42 -13.78 28.48
C TRP A 94 -1.15 -13.38 29.23
N GLU A 95 -1.28 -12.91 30.47
CA GLU A 95 -0.13 -12.57 31.32
C GLU A 95 0.74 -13.79 31.63
N MET A 96 0.12 -14.93 31.96
CA MET A 96 0.87 -16.19 32.18
C MET A 96 1.65 -16.61 30.94
N LEU A 97 1.10 -16.41 29.74
CA LEU A 97 1.82 -16.67 28.50
C LEU A 97 2.96 -15.68 28.26
N ARG A 98 2.81 -14.42 28.71
CA ARG A 98 3.85 -13.39 28.60
C ARG A 98 5.04 -13.70 29.51
N GLU A 99 4.80 -14.16 30.73
CA GLU A 99 5.85 -14.48 31.71
C GLU A 99 6.70 -15.69 31.32
N LYS A 100 6.16 -16.63 30.53
CA LYS A 100 6.89 -17.82 30.06
C LYS A 100 7.92 -17.55 28.95
N GLY A 101 8.19 -16.29 28.60
CA GLY A 101 9.34 -15.90 27.78
C GLY A 101 9.18 -16.13 26.27
N ASP A 102 7.99 -16.47 25.78
CA ASP A 102 7.72 -16.58 24.34
C ASP A 102 7.69 -15.17 23.73
N THR A 103 8.85 -14.76 23.20
CA THR A 103 9.05 -13.48 22.52
C THR A 103 8.19 -13.40 21.26
N ALA A 104 7.87 -12.16 20.88
CA ALA A 104 6.84 -11.78 19.92
C ALA A 104 6.84 -12.61 18.62
N GLY A 105 5.75 -13.35 18.42
CA GLY A 105 5.46 -14.00 17.14
C GLY A 105 4.90 -15.42 17.29
N SER A 106 3.63 -15.53 17.72
CA SER A 106 2.83 -16.78 17.79
C SER A 106 2.90 -17.54 19.11
N ARG A 107 2.20 -17.06 20.14
CA ARG A 107 2.01 -17.84 21.37
C ARG A 107 1.12 -19.04 21.05
N LEU A 108 1.62 -20.26 21.24
CA LEU A 108 0.89 -21.49 20.92
C LEU A 108 0.20 -22.04 22.16
N LEU A 109 -1.12 -22.18 22.11
CA LEU A 109 -1.92 -22.82 23.15
C LEU A 109 -2.39 -24.20 22.69
N ARG A 110 -2.09 -25.23 23.48
CA ARG A 110 -2.63 -26.57 23.23
C ARG A 110 -3.98 -26.70 23.94
N GLN A 111 -5.06 -26.87 23.16
CA GLN A 111 -6.41 -27.10 23.68
C GLN A 111 -7.05 -28.27 22.94
N ASN A 112 -7.52 -29.28 23.67
CA ASN A 112 -8.19 -30.49 23.15
C ASN A 112 -7.42 -31.16 21.99
N GLY A 113 -6.10 -31.27 22.10
CA GLY A 113 -5.24 -31.86 21.05
C GLY A 113 -4.89 -30.92 19.88
N SER A 114 -5.60 -29.80 19.71
CA SER A 114 -5.33 -28.78 18.68
C SER A 114 -4.39 -27.67 19.19
N ILE A 115 -3.51 -27.17 18.32
CA ILE A 115 -2.64 -26.02 18.59
C ILE A 115 -3.35 -24.76 18.08
N GLN A 116 -3.66 -23.84 18.99
CA GLN A 116 -4.26 -22.54 18.70
C GLN A 116 -3.19 -21.46 18.78
N GLN A 117 -3.08 -20.64 17.75
CA GLN A 117 -2.16 -19.50 17.72
C GLN A 117 -2.83 -18.26 18.32
N VAL A 118 -2.23 -17.65 19.35
CA VAL A 118 -2.71 -16.39 19.94
C VAL A 118 -1.75 -15.27 19.53
N ARG A 119 -2.23 -14.37 18.66
CA ARG A 119 -1.43 -13.26 18.11
C ARG A 119 -1.63 -11.94 18.88
N TYR A 120 -2.78 -11.79 19.53
CA TYR A 120 -3.20 -10.56 20.21
C TYR A 120 -3.62 -10.84 21.66
N PRO A 121 -3.66 -9.82 22.54
CA PRO A 121 -4.17 -9.97 23.90
C PRO A 121 -5.50 -10.73 23.95
N ALA A 122 -5.55 -11.80 24.75
CA ALA A 122 -6.61 -12.81 24.67
C ALA A 122 -8.00 -12.29 25.09
N HIS A 123 -8.07 -11.19 25.85
CA HIS A 123 -9.31 -10.56 26.30
C HIS A 123 -9.83 -9.46 25.36
N LEU A 124 -9.16 -9.20 24.23
CA LEU A 124 -9.50 -8.11 23.29
C LEU A 124 -10.95 -8.19 22.80
N THR A 125 -11.43 -9.36 22.39
CA THR A 125 -12.83 -9.56 21.93
C THR A 125 -13.84 -9.11 22.98
N TYR A 126 -13.60 -9.43 24.26
CA TYR A 126 -14.50 -9.04 25.34
C TYR A 126 -14.48 -7.53 25.58
N LEU A 127 -13.32 -6.87 25.52
CA LEU A 127 -13.23 -5.41 25.65
C LEU A 127 -13.99 -4.69 24.52
N ILE A 128 -13.99 -5.25 23.31
CA ILE A 128 -14.79 -4.73 22.20
C ILE A 128 -16.30 -4.87 22.48
N LEU A 129 -16.75 -5.97 23.09
CA LEU A 129 -18.16 -6.10 23.47
C LEU A 129 -18.60 -5.11 24.54
N LEU A 130 -17.69 -4.67 25.41
CA LEU A 130 -17.99 -3.68 26.46
C LEU A 130 -18.12 -2.25 25.90
N THR A 131 -17.58 -1.99 24.72
CA THR A 131 -17.54 -0.68 24.07
C THR A 131 -18.51 -0.56 22.89
N MET A 132 -18.80 -1.68 22.21
CA MET A 132 -19.70 -1.75 21.05
C MET A 132 -21.09 -1.10 21.27
N PRO A 133 -21.77 -1.26 22.43
CA PRO A 133 -23.05 -0.61 22.68
C PRO A 133 -22.97 0.93 22.69
N LEU A 134 -21.80 1.49 22.98
CA LEU A 134 -21.55 2.93 23.00
C LEU A 134 -21.19 3.49 21.62
N GLY A 135 -20.93 2.62 20.65
CA GLY A 135 -20.57 3.01 19.28
C GLY A 135 -21.77 3.32 18.37
N GLY A 136 -23.01 3.02 18.79
CA GLY A 136 -24.23 3.32 18.03
C GLY A 136 -24.73 4.77 18.19
N ASP A 137 -25.81 5.14 17.50
CA ASP A 137 -26.46 6.47 17.58
C ASP A 137 -27.13 6.76 18.95
N THR A 138 -26.91 5.92 19.96
CA THR A 138 -27.46 6.10 21.30
C THR A 138 -26.72 7.22 22.02
N GLU A 139 -27.35 8.40 22.14
CA GLU A 139 -26.79 9.51 22.92
C GLU A 139 -26.69 9.13 24.41
N LEU A 140 -25.45 8.98 24.89
CA LEU A 140 -25.15 8.98 26.33
C LEU A 140 -25.42 10.39 26.88
N ARG A 141 -26.57 10.58 27.52
CA ARG A 141 -26.93 11.85 28.17
C ARG A 141 -26.17 12.06 29.49
N ASP A 142 -25.77 10.98 30.17
CA ASP A 142 -24.96 11.01 31.39
C ASP A 142 -24.15 9.70 31.58
N THR A 143 -23.29 9.66 32.59
CA THR A 143 -22.44 8.50 32.91
C THR A 143 -23.16 7.39 33.69
N ARG A 144 -24.37 7.64 34.19
CA ARG A 144 -25.18 6.66 34.91
C ARG A 144 -25.88 5.70 33.94
N GLY A 145 -26.08 6.11 32.68
CA GLY A 145 -26.71 5.29 31.64
C GLY A 145 -25.85 4.15 31.06
N TYR A 146 -24.54 4.07 31.34
CA TYR A 146 -23.65 3.07 30.73
C TYR A 146 -24.09 1.63 30.98
N TYR A 147 -24.27 1.24 32.26
CA TYR A 147 -24.62 -0.14 32.61
C TYR A 147 -25.99 -0.53 32.05
N LYS A 148 -26.94 0.40 32.02
CA LYS A 148 -28.26 0.21 31.40
C LYS A 148 -28.18 -0.04 29.90
N ILE A 149 -27.34 0.70 29.17
CA ILE A 149 -27.14 0.51 27.73
C ILE A 149 -26.47 -0.85 27.46
N LEU A 150 -25.44 -1.18 28.24
CA LEU A 150 -24.71 -2.44 28.10
C LEU A 150 -25.60 -3.65 28.42
N ASP A 151 -26.33 -3.65 29.54
CA ASP A 151 -27.26 -4.74 29.89
C ASP A 151 -28.34 -4.94 28.81
N LYS A 152 -28.97 -3.84 28.35
CA LYS A 152 -29.97 -3.89 27.27
C LYS A 152 -29.37 -4.51 26.00
N TRP A 153 -28.15 -4.11 25.62
CA TRP A 153 -27.50 -4.62 24.42
C TRP A 153 -27.12 -6.09 24.54
N LEU A 154 -26.57 -6.52 25.69
CA LEU A 154 -26.19 -7.91 25.95
C LEU A 154 -27.40 -8.86 25.93
N ARG A 155 -28.55 -8.42 26.48
CA ARG A 155 -29.81 -9.18 26.44
C ARG A 155 -30.37 -9.27 25.03
N SER A 156 -30.35 -8.17 24.28
CA SER A 156 -30.81 -8.13 22.89
C SER A 156 -29.99 -9.06 21.97
N ASN A 157 -28.76 -9.39 22.37
CA ASN A 157 -27.87 -10.33 21.66
C ASN A 157 -27.77 -11.72 22.34
N ALA A 158 -28.69 -12.06 23.26
CA ALA A 158 -28.77 -13.35 23.95
C ALA A 158 -27.46 -13.79 24.67
N LEU A 159 -26.65 -12.84 25.11
CA LEU A 159 -25.40 -13.09 25.85
C LEU A 159 -25.64 -13.26 27.37
N LEU A 160 -26.81 -12.85 27.86
CA LEU A 160 -27.26 -13.04 29.25
C LEU A 160 -28.54 -13.89 29.26
N SER A 161 -28.57 -14.93 30.10
CA SER A 161 -29.73 -15.82 30.27
C SER A 161 -30.55 -15.44 31.51
N GLY A 162 -31.81 -15.01 31.34
CA GLY A 162 -32.79 -14.83 32.43
C GLY A 162 -33.73 -13.64 32.24
N GLN A 163 -35.03 -13.84 32.51
CA GLN A 163 -35.99 -12.75 32.75
C GLN A 163 -36.01 -12.43 34.24
N GLY A 164 -35.57 -11.23 34.63
CA GLY A 164 -35.56 -10.73 36.01
C GLY A 164 -34.17 -10.27 36.48
N GLU A 165 -34.06 -8.97 36.77
CA GLU A 165 -33.09 -8.16 37.56
C GLU A 165 -31.58 -8.56 37.56
N ASP A 166 -30.60 -7.65 37.46
CA ASP A 166 -30.58 -6.22 37.77
C ASP A 166 -29.30 -5.63 37.15
N GLU A 167 -29.32 -4.39 36.67
CA GLU A 167 -28.13 -3.58 36.31
C GLU A 167 -26.99 -3.72 37.34
N ARG A 168 -27.39 -3.94 38.60
CA ARG A 168 -26.53 -4.17 39.76
C ARG A 168 -25.64 -5.41 39.65
N LYS A 169 -26.03 -6.49 38.96
CA LYS A 169 -25.19 -7.70 38.87
C LYS A 169 -23.97 -7.50 37.99
N LEU A 170 -24.13 -6.85 36.83
CA LEU A 170 -23.00 -6.51 35.96
C LEU A 170 -22.05 -5.52 36.65
N GLN A 171 -22.62 -4.55 37.38
CA GLN A 171 -21.88 -3.62 38.20
C GLN A 171 -21.12 -4.34 39.33
N GLN A 172 -21.76 -5.29 40.02
CA GLN A 172 -21.15 -6.12 41.06
C GLN A 172 -20.02 -7.00 40.51
N ASP A 173 -20.20 -7.63 39.35
CA ASP A 173 -19.18 -8.46 38.70
C ASP A 173 -17.91 -7.64 38.42
N ILE A 174 -18.05 -6.40 37.94
CA ILE A 174 -16.92 -5.48 37.73
C ILE A 174 -16.29 -5.07 39.06
N TYR A 175 -17.09 -4.82 40.08
CA TYR A 175 -16.61 -4.42 41.41
C TYR A 175 -15.93 -5.57 42.17
N SER A 176 -16.29 -6.82 41.86
CA SER A 176 -15.76 -8.03 42.48
C SER A 176 -14.44 -8.52 41.88
N LEU A 177 -13.96 -7.91 40.78
CA LEU A 177 -12.65 -8.23 40.25
C LEU A 177 -11.57 -7.86 41.28
N ASP A 178 -10.80 -8.87 41.68
CA ASP A 178 -9.85 -8.85 42.80
C ASP A 178 -8.85 -7.69 42.70
N ASP A 179 -8.83 -6.86 43.74
CA ASP A 179 -8.31 -5.49 43.81
C ASP A 179 -8.82 -4.56 42.71
N ARG A 180 -9.19 -3.31 43.04
CA ARG A 180 -9.62 -2.26 42.06
C ARG A 180 -8.75 -2.15 40.78
N LYS A 181 -7.54 -2.70 40.80
CA LYS A 181 -6.57 -2.84 39.71
C LYS A 181 -6.95 -3.88 38.64
N GLY A 182 -7.70 -4.94 38.92
CA GLY A 182 -7.99 -5.99 37.93
C GLY A 182 -8.71 -5.49 36.67
N TRP A 183 -9.74 -4.66 36.87
CA TRP A 183 -10.44 -3.96 35.77
C TRP A 183 -9.51 -3.01 35.01
N GLN A 184 -8.70 -2.23 35.72
CA GLN A 184 -7.78 -1.25 35.14
C GLN A 184 -6.65 -1.91 34.34
N ALA A 185 -6.08 -2.99 34.89
CA ALA A 185 -4.97 -3.73 34.30
C ALA A 185 -5.35 -4.33 32.94
N MET A 186 -6.59 -4.81 32.77
CA MET A 186 -7.07 -5.31 31.47
C MET A 186 -6.93 -4.26 30.35
N TRP A 187 -7.18 -2.98 30.65
CA TRP A 187 -7.03 -1.89 29.66
C TRP A 187 -5.58 -1.46 29.49
N GLN A 188 -4.83 -1.33 30.59
CA GLN A 188 -3.42 -0.90 30.57
C GLN A 188 -2.53 -1.89 29.82
N VAL A 189 -2.80 -3.20 29.91
CA VAL A 189 -2.05 -4.23 29.19
C VAL A 189 -2.16 -4.07 27.66
N LEU A 190 -3.25 -3.51 27.13
CA LEU A 190 -3.32 -3.21 25.70
C LEU A 190 -2.33 -2.11 25.29
N GLU A 191 -2.15 -1.08 26.12
CA GLU A 191 -1.15 -0.04 25.87
C GLU A 191 0.26 -0.59 26.01
N THR A 192 0.56 -1.32 27.09
CA THR A 192 1.87 -1.98 27.28
C THR A 192 2.21 -2.92 26.13
N TRP A 193 1.25 -3.71 25.65
CA TRP A 193 1.45 -4.61 24.52
C TRP A 193 1.63 -3.84 23.20
N SER A 194 0.73 -2.89 22.90
CA SER A 194 0.75 -2.19 21.60
C SER A 194 1.90 -1.19 21.45
N LEU A 195 2.24 -0.46 22.51
CA LEU A 195 3.36 0.48 22.53
C LEU A 195 4.66 -0.17 22.99
N GLY A 196 4.66 -0.82 24.16
CA GLY A 196 5.86 -1.36 24.78
C GLY A 196 6.42 -2.60 24.08
N GLU A 197 5.60 -3.62 23.83
CA GLU A 197 6.04 -4.87 23.18
C GLU A 197 6.12 -4.73 21.65
N CYS A 198 5.09 -4.12 21.04
CA CYS A 198 5.01 -4.00 19.57
C CYS A 198 5.65 -2.72 19.02
N GLY A 199 6.14 -1.81 19.86
CA GLY A 199 6.78 -0.57 19.42
C GLY A 199 5.88 0.35 18.58
N GLY A 200 4.56 0.28 18.75
CA GLY A 200 3.58 1.05 17.98
C GLY A 200 3.43 0.64 16.50
N GLN A 201 4.03 -0.48 16.08
CA GLN A 201 4.08 -0.92 14.67
C GLN A 201 2.72 -1.16 14.02
N GLN A 202 1.71 -1.49 14.82
CA GLN A 202 0.36 -1.79 14.33
C GLN A 202 -0.70 -0.81 14.85
N GLY A 203 -0.25 0.31 15.44
CA GLY A 203 -1.07 1.25 16.20
C GLY A 203 -0.98 1.05 17.70
N ILE A 204 -1.41 2.08 18.44
CA ILE A 204 -1.27 2.19 19.89
C ILE A 204 -2.64 2.35 20.53
N VAL A 205 -2.98 1.51 21.48
CA VAL A 205 -4.13 1.78 22.38
C VAL A 205 -3.63 2.67 23.50
N ARG A 206 -4.27 3.83 23.72
CA ARG A 206 -3.94 4.70 24.86
C ARG A 206 -4.89 4.42 26.01
N SER A 207 -4.32 4.11 27.17
CA SER A 207 -5.07 3.85 28.39
C SER A 207 -5.39 5.19 29.09
N ARG A 208 -6.41 5.89 28.58
CA ARG A 208 -6.87 7.18 29.13
C ARG A 208 -7.90 6.97 30.24
N ALA A 209 -7.47 6.64 31.45
CA ALA A 209 -8.31 6.88 32.61
C ALA A 209 -7.59 7.83 33.57
N SER A 210 -8.20 8.99 33.76
CA SER A 210 -7.83 9.95 34.78
C SER A 210 -9.03 10.24 35.68
N ASN A 211 -8.81 10.96 36.78
CA ASN A 211 -9.77 11.20 37.87
C ASN A 211 -10.96 12.12 37.52
N TRP A 212 -11.23 12.35 36.24
CA TRP A 212 -12.22 13.30 35.72
C TRP A 212 -13.70 12.88 35.88
N LEU A 213 -13.94 11.61 36.17
CA LEU A 213 -15.24 11.05 36.49
C LEU A 213 -15.18 10.52 37.91
N ALA A 214 -16.17 10.85 38.73
CA ALA A 214 -16.36 10.25 40.06
C ALA A 214 -16.57 8.70 40.01
N TRP A 215 -16.57 8.11 38.82
CA TRP A 215 -16.91 6.70 38.53
C TRP A 215 -15.77 6.01 37.76
N PRO A 216 -14.74 5.48 38.44
CA PRO A 216 -13.54 4.93 37.80
C PRO A 216 -13.84 3.74 36.87
N TYR A 217 -14.85 2.92 37.18
CA TYR A 217 -15.20 1.73 36.39
C TYR A 217 -15.85 2.04 35.03
N VAL A 218 -16.62 3.14 34.95
CA VAL A 218 -17.27 3.60 33.71
C VAL A 218 -16.29 4.40 32.84
N SER A 219 -15.31 5.05 33.47
CA SER A 219 -14.37 5.93 32.78
C SER A 219 -13.54 5.22 31.69
N TRP A 220 -13.20 3.94 31.87
CA TRP A 220 -12.36 3.18 30.92
C TRP A 220 -13.07 2.88 29.59
N PRO A 221 -14.24 2.21 29.54
CA PRO A 221 -14.98 2.04 28.29
C PRO A 221 -15.36 3.37 27.65
N LEU A 222 -15.76 4.36 28.45
CA LEU A 222 -16.22 5.65 27.94
C LEU A 222 -15.09 6.48 27.33
N ALA A 223 -13.87 6.41 27.89
CA ALA A 223 -12.70 7.07 27.32
C ALA A 223 -12.37 6.60 25.89
N GLN A 224 -12.69 5.34 25.56
CA GLN A 224 -12.54 4.80 24.21
C GLN A 224 -13.63 5.29 23.24
N CYS A 225 -14.72 5.86 23.76
CA CYS A 225 -15.92 6.26 23.00
C CYS A 225 -16.31 7.75 23.18
N LEU A 226 -15.40 8.61 23.66
CA LEU A 226 -15.66 10.06 23.82
C LEU A 226 -16.06 10.76 22.51
N LEU A 227 -15.53 10.23 21.40
CA LEU A 227 -15.95 10.57 20.04
C LEU A 227 -16.63 9.34 19.46
N SER A 228 -17.89 9.48 19.06
CA SER A 228 -18.62 8.37 18.42
C SER A 228 -17.97 7.99 17.08
N PRO A 229 -18.16 6.76 16.58
CA PRO A 229 -17.66 6.35 15.27
C PRO A 229 -18.08 7.32 14.15
N ARG A 230 -19.31 7.84 14.21
CA ARG A 230 -19.81 8.87 13.28
C ARG A 230 -19.00 10.17 13.36
N VAL A 231 -18.74 10.67 14.56
CA VAL A 231 -17.91 11.88 14.76
C VAL A 231 -16.49 11.66 14.25
N LEU A 232 -15.89 10.51 14.54
CA LEU A 232 -14.55 10.16 14.06
C LEU A 232 -14.46 10.12 12.53
N GLN A 233 -15.52 9.68 11.86
CA GLN A 233 -15.59 9.73 10.40
C GLN A 233 -15.80 11.16 9.87
N GLN A 234 -16.62 11.98 10.56
CA GLN A 234 -16.88 13.38 10.21
C GLN A 234 -15.65 14.29 10.42
N LEU A 235 -14.77 13.97 11.38
CA LEU A 235 -13.59 14.79 11.71
C LEU A 235 -12.72 15.13 10.49
N ARG A 236 -12.55 14.19 9.57
CA ARG A 236 -11.72 14.41 8.37
C ARG A 236 -12.31 15.49 7.47
N GLN A 237 -13.62 15.46 7.25
CA GLN A 237 -14.32 16.50 6.49
C GLN A 237 -14.34 17.83 7.26
N PHE A 238 -14.45 17.78 8.59
CA PHE A 238 -14.31 18.96 9.44
C PHE A 238 -12.94 19.65 9.27
N PHE A 239 -11.85 18.88 9.19
CA PHE A 239 -10.51 19.45 8.96
C PHE A 239 -10.41 20.17 7.61
N VAL A 240 -10.88 19.53 6.54
CA VAL A 240 -10.98 20.12 5.20
C VAL A 240 -11.79 21.42 5.23
N ASN A 241 -13.00 21.37 5.77
CA ASN A 241 -13.91 22.52 5.80
C ASN A 241 -13.39 23.67 6.67
N SER A 242 -12.45 23.38 7.58
CA SER A 242 -11.80 24.35 8.46
C SER A 242 -10.50 24.94 7.87
N ASN A 243 -10.21 24.69 6.57
CA ASN A 243 -8.96 25.10 5.90
C ASN A 243 -7.71 24.58 6.61
N LEU A 244 -7.77 23.36 7.15
CA LEU A 244 -6.62 22.70 7.75
C LEU A 244 -6.01 21.73 6.77
N ALA A 245 -4.68 21.63 6.80
CA ALA A 245 -3.89 20.68 6.04
C ALA A 245 -3.08 19.79 6.98
N PRO A 246 -2.76 18.54 6.57
CA PRO A 246 -1.87 17.68 7.34
C PRO A 246 -0.52 18.34 7.62
N ASN A 247 0.08 18.02 8.77
CA ASN A 247 1.36 18.57 9.26
C ASN A 247 1.36 20.00 9.78
N MET A 248 0.28 20.76 9.61
CA MET A 248 0.16 22.07 10.23
C MET A 248 0.30 21.95 11.76
N VAL A 249 1.02 22.89 12.37
CA VAL A 249 1.12 22.97 13.82
C VAL A 249 -0.07 23.76 14.36
N LEU A 250 -0.90 23.11 15.17
CA LEU A 250 -2.09 23.72 15.78
C LEU A 250 -2.00 23.66 17.31
N SER A 251 -2.31 24.79 17.96
CA SER A 251 -2.44 24.86 19.42
C SER A 251 -3.76 24.23 19.90
N GLY A 252 -3.77 23.72 21.13
CA GLY A 252 -4.99 23.18 21.75
C GLY A 252 -6.12 24.20 21.85
N GLN A 253 -5.78 25.46 22.14
CA GLN A 253 -6.76 26.55 22.16
C GLN A 253 -7.39 26.78 20.78
N ARG A 254 -6.57 26.82 19.72
CA ARG A 254 -7.07 27.01 18.37
C ARG A 254 -7.96 25.86 17.93
N MET A 255 -7.58 24.62 18.23
CA MET A 255 -8.41 23.45 17.95
C MET A 255 -9.74 23.50 18.70
N ARG A 256 -9.74 23.90 19.99
CA ARG A 256 -10.96 24.09 20.79
C ARG A 256 -11.90 25.12 20.15
N GLU A 257 -11.37 26.27 19.72
CA GLU A 257 -12.16 27.30 19.04
C GLU A 257 -12.81 26.78 17.75
N LEU A 258 -12.05 26.03 16.94
CA LEU A 258 -12.57 25.44 15.70
C LEU A 258 -13.69 24.42 15.99
N LEU A 259 -13.51 23.56 17.01
CA LEU A 259 -14.53 22.58 17.42
C LEU A 259 -15.81 23.26 17.90
N LEU A 260 -15.72 24.35 18.67
CA LEU A 260 -16.89 25.09 19.16
C LEU A 260 -17.62 25.85 18.05
N ARG A 261 -16.91 26.30 17.02
CA ARG A 261 -17.49 27.00 15.85
C ARG A 261 -18.04 26.06 14.78
N SER A 262 -17.86 24.74 14.93
CA SER A 262 -18.33 23.76 13.96
C SER A 262 -19.85 23.82 13.76
N LYS A 263 -20.29 23.85 12.49
CA LYS A 263 -21.72 23.86 12.14
C LYS A 263 -22.32 22.45 12.29
N PRO A 264 -23.59 22.34 12.73
CA PRO A 264 -24.33 21.08 12.68
C PRO A 264 -24.32 20.49 11.27
N GLY A 265 -24.18 19.17 11.15
CA GLY A 265 -24.07 18.45 9.88
C GLY A 265 -22.63 18.31 9.34
N ILE A 266 -21.69 19.17 9.77
CA ILE A 266 -20.25 18.98 9.47
C ILE A 266 -19.59 18.13 10.55
N LEU A 267 -19.83 18.48 11.82
CA LEU A 267 -19.33 17.75 12.98
C LEU A 267 -20.40 17.73 14.07
N ASP A 268 -21.03 16.57 14.27
CA ASP A 268 -22.14 16.40 15.19
C ASP A 268 -21.64 15.96 16.58
N LEU A 269 -20.99 16.87 17.31
CA LEU A 269 -20.49 16.59 18.66
C LEU A 269 -21.65 16.33 19.64
N PRO A 270 -21.55 15.29 20.50
CA PRO A 270 -22.52 15.06 21.57
C PRO A 270 -22.66 16.27 22.49
N LYS A 271 -23.86 16.47 23.04
CA LYS A 271 -24.17 17.62 23.91
C LYS A 271 -23.20 17.74 25.09
N LEU A 272 -22.95 16.63 25.79
CA LEU A 272 -22.01 16.55 26.91
C LEU A 272 -20.59 16.99 26.49
N THR A 273 -20.13 16.54 25.32
CA THR A 273 -18.82 16.91 24.77
C THR A 273 -18.73 18.41 24.47
N ARG A 274 -19.79 19.01 23.89
CA ARG A 274 -19.84 20.45 23.60
C ARG A 274 -19.87 21.30 24.88
N GLU A 275 -20.61 20.88 25.91
CA GLU A 275 -20.64 21.53 27.23
C GLU A 275 -19.26 21.48 27.90
N SER A 276 -18.59 20.33 27.86
CA SER A 276 -17.23 20.18 28.40
C SER A 276 -16.19 21.00 27.64
N LEU A 277 -16.27 21.09 26.31
CA LEU A 277 -15.37 21.93 25.50
C LEU A 277 -15.53 23.43 25.77
N SER A 278 -16.72 23.86 26.20
CA SER A 278 -17.01 25.27 26.51
C SER A 278 -16.35 25.74 27.80
N ARG A 279 -15.88 24.82 28.65
CA ARG A 279 -15.20 25.11 29.93
C ARG A 279 -13.68 24.85 29.79
N PRO A 280 -12.82 25.88 29.78
CA PRO A 280 -11.39 25.72 29.45
C PRO A 280 -10.63 24.75 30.35
N ASP A 281 -10.98 24.75 31.64
CA ASP A 281 -10.34 23.96 32.69
C ASP A 281 -10.93 22.55 32.84
N ASN A 282 -11.98 22.23 32.08
CA ASN A 282 -12.60 20.92 32.13
C ASN A 282 -11.68 19.86 31.52
N GLU A 283 -11.27 18.88 32.34
CA GLU A 283 -10.41 17.78 31.93
C GLU A 283 -10.98 16.97 30.75
N LEU A 284 -12.32 16.80 30.67
CA LEU A 284 -12.96 16.14 29.54
C LEU A 284 -12.82 16.93 28.25
N GLY A 285 -13.00 18.25 28.33
CA GLY A 285 -12.76 19.16 27.22
C GLY A 285 -11.28 19.14 26.77
N LYS A 286 -10.32 19.06 27.70
CA LYS A 286 -8.88 18.97 27.37
C LYS A 286 -8.54 17.66 26.65
N SER A 287 -9.01 16.51 27.15
CA SER A 287 -8.71 15.22 26.50
C SER A 287 -9.36 15.09 25.13
N VAL A 288 -10.55 15.64 24.92
CA VAL A 288 -11.19 15.67 23.59
C VAL A 288 -10.33 16.47 22.61
N VAL A 289 -9.81 17.64 23.04
CA VAL A 289 -8.90 18.45 22.22
C VAL A 289 -7.61 17.68 21.91
N GLU A 290 -7.01 17.02 22.89
CA GLU A 290 -5.81 16.19 22.70
C GLU A 290 -6.05 15.02 21.75
N MET A 291 -7.20 14.34 21.87
CA MET A 291 -7.61 13.25 21.00
C MET A 291 -7.79 13.73 19.55
N VAL A 292 -8.50 14.85 19.35
CA VAL A 292 -8.69 15.44 18.02
C VAL A 292 -7.35 15.91 17.43
N LEU A 293 -6.46 16.50 18.24
CA LEU A 293 -5.11 16.87 17.80
C LEU A 293 -4.27 15.64 17.42
N GLY A 294 -4.36 14.55 18.19
CA GLY A 294 -3.71 13.28 17.86
C GLY A 294 -4.19 12.71 16.53
N LEU A 295 -5.51 12.71 16.33
CA LEU A 295 -6.16 12.31 15.08
C LEU A 295 -5.76 13.22 13.90
N PHE A 296 -5.67 14.53 14.14
CA PHE A 296 -5.24 15.51 13.14
C PHE A 296 -3.77 15.30 12.72
N ARG A 297 -2.87 15.03 13.67
CA ARG A 297 -1.46 14.71 13.39
C ARG A 297 -1.31 13.42 12.57
N ALA A 298 -2.17 12.45 12.83
CA ALA A 298 -2.25 11.18 12.12
C ALA A 298 -2.99 11.27 10.78
N TRP A 299 -3.72 12.35 10.51
CA TRP A 299 -4.52 12.51 9.31
C TRP A 299 -3.63 12.54 8.06
N ASP A 300 -4.03 11.77 7.06
CA ASP A 300 -3.32 11.60 5.80
C ASP A 300 -3.64 12.69 4.76
N GLY A 301 -4.65 13.53 5.03
CA GLY A 301 -5.15 14.56 4.12
C GLY A 301 -6.41 14.15 3.37
N SER A 302 -6.88 12.90 3.47
CA SER A 302 -8.09 12.45 2.80
C SER A 302 -9.32 12.58 3.69
N SER A 303 -10.43 13.09 3.16
CA SER A 303 -11.75 13.01 3.79
C SER A 303 -12.64 11.89 3.24
N ASN A 304 -12.05 10.89 2.58
CA ASN A 304 -12.77 9.70 2.13
C ASN A 304 -13.56 9.06 3.29
N PHE A 305 -14.81 8.70 3.00
CA PHE A 305 -15.75 8.20 4.01
C PHE A 305 -16.09 6.74 3.72
N THR A 306 -16.13 5.89 4.77
CA THR A 306 -16.48 4.48 4.63
C THR A 306 -17.89 4.22 5.14
N LYS A 307 -18.75 3.63 4.31
CA LYS A 307 -20.08 3.10 4.64
C LYS A 307 -20.12 1.59 4.48
N TYR A 308 -21.08 0.96 5.13
CA TYR A 308 -21.45 -0.42 4.89
C TYR A 308 -22.85 -0.44 4.27
N ARG A 309 -23.01 -1.11 3.13
CA ARG A 309 -24.31 -1.36 2.49
C ARG A 309 -24.59 -2.86 2.55
N THR A 310 -25.76 -3.23 3.07
CA THR A 310 -26.20 -4.63 3.07
C THR A 310 -26.88 -4.94 1.74
N GLU A 311 -26.41 -5.95 1.00
CA GLU A 311 -27.16 -6.48 -0.14
C GLU A 311 -28.46 -7.11 0.37
N SER A 312 -29.60 -6.69 -0.20
CA SER A 312 -30.94 -7.06 0.28
C SER A 312 -31.28 -8.55 0.15
N SER A 313 -30.56 -9.31 -0.69
CA SER A 313 -30.77 -10.75 -0.88
C SER A 313 -29.79 -11.64 -0.09
N SER A 314 -28.53 -11.24 0.06
CA SER A 314 -27.49 -12.07 0.72
C SER A 314 -27.22 -11.67 2.18
N GLY A 315 -27.65 -10.47 2.60
CA GLY A 315 -27.29 -9.95 3.91
C GLY A 315 -25.78 -9.67 4.06
N ARG A 316 -25.02 -9.69 2.96
CA ARG A 316 -23.58 -9.41 2.96
C ARG A 316 -23.34 -7.91 3.12
N PRO A 317 -22.64 -7.47 4.18
CA PRO A 317 -22.21 -6.09 4.27
C PRO A 317 -21.09 -5.84 3.26
N GLU A 318 -21.33 -4.93 2.33
CA GLU A 318 -20.32 -4.42 1.42
C GLU A 318 -19.76 -3.11 1.94
N ARG A 319 -18.43 -3.07 2.14
CA ARG A 319 -17.72 -1.83 2.42
C ARG A 319 -17.69 -0.95 1.16
N ILE A 320 -18.25 0.24 1.28
CA ILE A 320 -18.27 1.29 0.25
C ILE A 320 -17.41 2.44 0.74
N VAL A 321 -16.48 2.89 -0.08
CA VAL A 321 -15.73 4.12 0.17
C VAL A 321 -16.26 5.19 -0.77
N GLU A 322 -16.79 6.26 -0.21
CA GLU A 322 -17.16 7.47 -0.95
C GLU A 322 -15.96 8.40 -1.03
N ARG A 323 -15.74 8.97 -2.21
CA ARG A 323 -14.67 9.93 -2.45
C ARG A 323 -14.96 11.21 -1.66
N GLY A 324 -14.03 11.59 -0.80
CA GLY A 324 -14.00 12.89 -0.15
C GLY A 324 -13.09 13.85 -0.90
N ASP A 325 -12.65 14.88 -0.19
CA ASP A 325 -11.65 15.84 -0.64
C ASP A 325 -10.25 15.40 -0.16
N ALA A 326 -9.23 15.83 -0.88
CA ALA A 326 -7.84 15.69 -0.53
C ALA A 326 -7.25 17.06 -0.19
N ALA A 327 -6.64 17.17 0.99
CA ALA A 327 -6.01 18.38 1.51
C ALA A 327 -4.50 18.20 1.66
N ALA A 328 -3.73 19.20 1.26
CA ALA A 328 -2.29 19.23 1.47
C ALA A 328 -1.79 20.61 1.92
N GLU A 329 -0.62 20.61 2.54
CA GLU A 329 0.01 21.82 3.02
C GLU A 329 0.83 22.45 1.89
N LEU A 330 0.64 23.75 1.66
CA LEU A 330 1.43 24.53 0.72
C LEU A 330 2.47 25.32 1.52
N LEU A 331 3.74 25.21 1.16
CA LEU A 331 4.85 25.74 1.95
C LEU A 331 5.84 26.54 1.11
N PRO A 332 6.39 27.65 1.63
CA PRO A 332 7.35 28.47 0.91
C PRO A 332 8.76 27.89 1.02
N PHE A 333 9.49 27.83 -0.08
CA PHE A 333 10.90 27.49 -0.18
C PHE A 333 11.70 28.75 -0.47
N LEU A 334 12.88 28.85 0.15
CA LEU A 334 13.74 30.02 0.08
C LEU A 334 14.94 29.71 -0.81
N GLN A 335 15.07 30.44 -1.92
CA GLN A 335 16.25 30.42 -2.78
C GLN A 335 17.13 31.62 -2.45
N LEU A 336 18.31 31.33 -1.89
CA LEU A 336 19.29 32.32 -1.45
C LEU A 336 20.48 32.34 -2.41
N ASP A 337 20.63 33.42 -3.17
CA ASP A 337 21.84 33.69 -3.93
C ASP A 337 22.76 34.60 -3.11
N ARG A 338 23.86 34.02 -2.62
CA ARG A 338 24.85 34.73 -1.81
C ARG A 338 25.71 35.68 -2.65
N ALA A 339 25.93 35.38 -3.93
CA ALA A 339 26.76 36.19 -4.81
C ALA A 339 26.03 37.48 -5.21
N SER A 340 24.74 37.37 -5.59
CA SER A 340 23.92 38.54 -5.95
C SER A 340 23.17 39.17 -4.78
N LYS A 341 23.28 38.63 -3.56
CA LYS A 341 22.50 39.01 -2.37
C LYS A 341 21.01 39.13 -2.69
N ARG A 342 20.46 38.09 -3.33
CA ARG A 342 19.06 38.03 -3.73
C ARG A 342 18.37 36.86 -3.07
N VAL A 343 17.17 37.12 -2.56
CA VAL A 343 16.23 36.12 -2.06
C VAL A 343 15.09 36.01 -3.05
N SER A 344 14.71 34.78 -3.37
CA SER A 344 13.52 34.49 -4.17
C SER A 344 12.74 33.33 -3.54
N TRP A 345 11.45 33.29 -3.84
CA TRP A 345 10.49 32.42 -3.16
C TRP A 345 9.76 31.55 -4.17
N GLN A 346 9.60 30.27 -3.84
CA GLN A 346 8.78 29.33 -4.59
C GLN A 346 7.92 28.57 -3.59
N HIS A 347 6.67 28.27 -3.92
CA HIS A 347 5.86 27.44 -3.04
C HIS A 347 5.85 26.01 -3.57
N ARG A 348 5.77 25.04 -2.66
CA ARG A 348 5.62 23.63 -3.01
C ARG A 348 4.56 23.00 -2.14
N VAL A 349 3.82 22.08 -2.73
CA VAL A 349 2.89 21.23 -2.01
C VAL A 349 3.68 20.14 -1.31
N ARG A 350 3.38 19.94 -0.03
CA ARG A 350 3.83 18.79 0.74
C ARG A 350 2.90 17.61 0.50
N ILE A 351 3.43 16.53 -0.06
CA ILE A 351 2.69 15.34 -0.46
C ILE A 351 2.77 14.29 0.65
N ARG A 352 1.69 13.55 0.90
CA ARG A 352 1.70 12.35 1.73
C ARG A 352 1.51 11.13 0.84
N VAL A 353 2.25 10.05 1.11
CA VAL A 353 2.19 8.81 0.29
C VAL A 353 0.76 8.28 0.15
N ALA A 354 -0.02 8.31 1.24
CA ALA A 354 -1.40 7.82 1.24
C ALA A 354 -2.36 8.66 0.39
N VAL A 355 -1.98 9.89 0.03
CA VAL A 355 -2.76 10.82 -0.80
C VAL A 355 -1.82 11.42 -1.86
N PRO A 356 -1.47 10.64 -2.90
CA PRO A 356 -0.58 11.11 -3.96
C PRO A 356 -1.23 12.27 -4.73
N LEU A 357 -0.41 13.06 -5.42
CA LEU A 357 -0.94 14.05 -6.35
C LEU A 357 -1.55 13.34 -7.56
N PRO A 358 -2.79 13.69 -7.96
CA PRO A 358 -3.35 13.29 -9.25
C PRO A 358 -2.38 13.59 -10.39
N ASP A 359 -2.21 12.63 -11.30
CA ASP A 359 -1.33 12.83 -12.47
C ASP A 359 -1.76 14.04 -13.34
N ASP A 360 -3.05 14.38 -13.33
CA ASP A 360 -3.67 15.50 -14.06
C ASP A 360 -4.05 16.70 -13.17
N LEU A 361 -3.38 16.85 -12.01
CA LEU A 361 -3.70 17.90 -11.03
C LEU A 361 -3.45 19.30 -11.60
N GLN A 362 -4.52 20.12 -11.62
CA GLN A 362 -4.48 21.51 -12.06
C GLN A 362 -4.99 22.43 -10.95
N LEU A 363 -4.08 23.21 -10.36
CA LEU A 363 -4.38 24.08 -9.23
C LEU A 363 -4.75 25.49 -9.69
N VAL A 364 -5.89 25.98 -9.20
CA VAL A 364 -6.40 27.34 -9.44
C VAL A 364 -6.69 28.00 -8.10
N GLY A 365 -6.49 29.32 -7.99
CA GLY A 365 -6.81 30.05 -6.76
C GLY A 365 -7.13 31.52 -6.99
N GLU A 366 -7.45 32.21 -5.90
CA GLU A 366 -7.77 33.64 -5.96
C GLU A 366 -6.55 34.45 -6.43
N ASN A 367 -6.64 35.03 -7.62
CA ASN A 367 -5.53 35.72 -8.31
C ASN A 367 -4.33 34.82 -8.66
N TYR A 368 -4.54 33.51 -8.78
CA TYR A 368 -3.53 32.56 -9.22
C TYR A 368 -4.03 31.82 -10.46
N SER A 369 -3.34 32.01 -11.58
CA SER A 369 -3.66 31.32 -12.83
C SER A 369 -3.43 29.81 -12.69
N MET A 370 -4.21 29.03 -13.42
CA MET A 370 -4.10 27.57 -13.47
C MET A 370 -2.65 27.13 -13.67
N ALA A 371 -2.16 26.25 -12.80
CA ALA A 371 -0.83 25.67 -12.88
C ALA A 371 -0.90 24.14 -12.72
N GLU A 372 -0.17 23.43 -13.58
CA GLU A 372 0.04 22.00 -13.44
C GLU A 372 0.97 21.70 -12.25
N CYS A 373 0.64 20.68 -11.48
CA CYS A 373 1.37 20.32 -10.28
C CYS A 373 1.70 18.83 -10.29
N HIS A 374 2.99 18.50 -10.22
CA HIS A 374 3.46 17.11 -10.27
C HIS A 374 4.35 16.79 -9.08
N THR A 375 4.59 15.51 -8.85
CA THR A 375 5.54 15.05 -7.83
C THR A 375 6.97 15.31 -8.30
N ALA A 376 7.76 16.02 -7.49
CA ALA A 376 9.19 16.25 -7.77
C ALA A 376 10.07 15.22 -7.03
N THR A 377 9.84 15.05 -5.73
CA THR A 377 10.51 14.06 -4.87
C THR A 377 9.49 13.43 -3.92
N PRO A 378 9.81 12.33 -3.21
CA PRO A 378 8.87 11.72 -2.27
C PRO A 378 8.52 12.73 -1.18
N GLY A 379 7.27 13.16 -1.18
CA GLY A 379 6.76 14.13 -0.23
C GLY A 379 6.71 15.59 -0.71
N TRP A 380 7.14 15.91 -1.94
CA TRP A 380 7.15 17.29 -2.43
C TRP A 380 6.80 17.43 -3.91
N SER A 381 6.04 18.48 -4.24
CA SER A 381 5.68 18.81 -5.62
C SER A 381 6.75 19.60 -6.37
N THR A 382 6.54 19.79 -7.67
CA THR A 382 7.15 20.84 -8.49
C THR A 382 6.83 22.24 -7.94
N PRO A 383 7.68 23.24 -8.20
CA PRO A 383 7.49 24.58 -7.67
C PRO A 383 6.31 25.30 -8.32
N LEU A 384 5.53 26.01 -7.50
CA LEU A 384 4.43 26.89 -7.86
C LEU A 384 4.89 28.36 -7.68
N PRO A 385 5.22 29.07 -8.78
CA PRO A 385 5.76 30.43 -8.73
C PRO A 385 4.64 31.48 -8.62
N GLY A 386 4.93 32.66 -8.04
CA GLY A 386 4.02 33.82 -8.09
C GLY A 386 3.06 33.97 -6.90
N LEU A 387 3.15 33.12 -5.89
CA LEU A 387 2.37 33.23 -4.66
C LEU A 387 3.03 34.16 -3.63
N SER A 388 2.21 34.96 -2.94
CA SER A 388 2.67 35.90 -1.91
C SER A 388 2.89 35.25 -0.54
N LEU A 389 3.98 35.59 0.15
CA LEU A 389 4.26 35.11 1.52
C LEU A 389 3.37 35.69 2.62
N HIS A 390 2.76 36.87 2.41
CA HIS A 390 2.05 37.59 3.48
C HIS A 390 0.54 37.33 3.48
N LYS A 391 0.02 36.59 2.49
CA LYS A 391 -1.41 36.26 2.35
C LYS A 391 -1.62 34.76 2.51
N THR A 392 -2.75 34.39 3.10
CA THR A 392 -3.25 33.02 3.03
C THR A 392 -3.62 32.70 1.59
N HIS A 393 -3.22 31.53 1.10
CA HIS A 393 -3.63 31.02 -0.20
C HIS A 393 -4.38 29.71 -0.04
N ARG A 394 -5.43 29.54 -0.84
CA ARG A 394 -6.12 28.27 -1.03
C ARG A 394 -6.19 28.02 -2.53
N LEU A 395 -5.50 26.98 -2.98
CA LEU A 395 -5.55 26.53 -4.37
C LEU A 395 -6.35 25.23 -4.44
N GLU A 396 -7.14 25.08 -5.48
CA GLU A 396 -8.09 23.98 -5.63
C GLU A 396 -8.07 23.41 -7.04
N ASP A 397 -8.39 22.12 -7.11
CA ASP A 397 -8.78 21.38 -8.31
C ASP A 397 -10.13 20.70 -8.00
N ASN A 398 -11.21 21.29 -8.53
CA ASN A 398 -12.56 20.79 -8.31
C ASN A 398 -12.79 19.42 -8.95
N ARG A 399 -12.15 19.14 -10.09
CA ARG A 399 -12.26 17.86 -10.82
C ARG A 399 -11.65 16.73 -10.01
N ASN A 400 -10.51 17.00 -9.38
CA ASN A 400 -9.84 16.05 -8.51
C ASN A 400 -10.28 16.11 -7.05
N ARG A 401 -11.17 17.04 -6.66
CA ARG A 401 -11.56 17.32 -5.27
C ARG A 401 -10.33 17.48 -4.38
N TRP A 402 -9.36 18.23 -4.89
CA TRP A 402 -8.05 18.36 -4.28
C TRP A 402 -7.81 19.83 -3.96
N HIS A 403 -7.23 20.14 -2.80
CA HIS A 403 -6.86 21.52 -2.46
C HIS A 403 -5.61 21.56 -1.60
N CYS A 404 -4.89 22.67 -1.67
CA CYS A 404 -3.81 22.97 -0.76
C CYS A 404 -3.98 24.35 -0.12
N VAL A 405 -3.47 24.45 1.12
CA VAL A 405 -3.61 25.66 1.93
C VAL A 405 -2.24 26.12 2.38
N TYR A 406 -1.97 27.41 2.18
CA TYR A 406 -0.85 28.12 2.79
C TYR A 406 -1.37 29.10 3.83
N GLN A 407 -0.83 29.03 5.05
CA GLN A 407 -1.05 30.02 6.09
C GLN A 407 0.29 30.67 6.45
N PRO A 408 0.41 32.01 6.35
CA PRO A 408 1.63 32.71 6.75
C PRO A 408 1.93 32.46 8.23
N ALA A 409 3.15 32.04 8.53
CA ALA A 409 3.66 31.95 9.89
C ALA A 409 4.40 33.24 10.27
N ASP A 410 4.27 33.69 11.52
CA ASP A 410 5.03 34.83 12.03
C ASP A 410 6.53 34.52 12.08
N ILE A 411 6.86 33.26 12.37
CA ILE A 411 8.23 32.73 12.36
C ILE A 411 8.25 31.44 11.55
N GLN A 412 9.19 31.34 10.61
CA GLN A 412 9.39 30.16 9.78
C GLN A 412 10.86 29.74 9.82
N LEU A 413 11.11 28.46 10.09
CA LEU A 413 12.44 27.85 10.04
C LEU A 413 12.65 27.17 8.69
N PHE A 414 13.89 27.15 8.22
CA PHE A 414 14.31 26.47 7.02
C PHE A 414 15.62 25.71 7.21
N VAL A 415 15.78 24.60 6.49
CA VAL A 415 17.00 23.79 6.38
C VAL A 415 17.33 23.58 4.91
N LEU A 416 18.55 23.16 4.60
CA LEU A 416 18.91 22.79 3.23
C LEU A 416 18.03 21.64 2.73
N ALA A 417 17.38 21.85 1.58
CA ALA A 417 16.45 20.92 0.96
C ALA A 417 17.15 19.76 0.24
N SER A 418 18.48 19.75 0.17
CA SER A 418 19.27 18.63 -0.38
C SER A 418 18.94 17.32 0.33
N ARG A 419 18.56 17.37 1.63
CA ARG A 419 18.05 16.21 2.39
C ARG A 419 16.76 15.60 1.82
N TYR A 420 16.06 16.32 0.96
CA TYR A 420 14.86 15.89 0.25
C TYR A 420 15.10 15.70 -1.25
N HIS A 421 16.37 15.65 -1.68
CA HIS A 421 16.78 15.66 -3.09
C HIS A 421 16.25 16.87 -3.87
N LEU A 422 16.06 18.00 -3.19
CA LEU A 422 15.57 19.25 -3.77
C LEU A 422 16.64 20.35 -3.66
N PRO A 423 16.66 21.30 -4.61
CA PRO A 423 17.49 22.49 -4.46
C PRO A 423 16.90 23.44 -3.38
N TYR A 424 17.75 24.32 -2.85
CA TYR A 424 17.41 25.46 -1.98
C TYR A 424 17.07 25.12 -0.52
N TRP A 425 16.35 26.00 0.19
CA TRP A 425 16.01 25.85 1.60
C TRP A 425 14.53 25.48 1.77
N ALA A 426 14.28 24.35 2.45
CA ALA A 426 12.96 23.81 2.72
C ALA A 426 12.50 24.19 4.14
N PRO A 427 11.21 24.50 4.33
CA PRO A 427 10.68 24.86 5.63
C PRO A 427 10.57 23.66 6.57
N VAL A 428 10.81 23.90 7.85
CA VAL A 428 10.69 22.92 8.94
C VAL A 428 9.88 23.51 10.10
N SER A 429 9.28 22.63 10.89
CA SER A 429 8.41 23.01 12.01
C SER A 429 9.07 22.81 13.38
N VAL A 430 10.36 22.47 13.43
CA VAL A 430 11.09 22.14 14.65
C VAL A 430 12.50 22.73 14.56
N LEU A 431 13.01 23.26 15.67
CA LEU A 431 14.43 23.65 15.80
C LEU A 431 15.29 22.39 15.86
N GLU A 432 16.27 22.23 14.98
CA GLU A 432 17.18 21.07 14.96
C GLU A 432 18.59 21.48 15.44
N GLN A 433 19.11 20.90 16.53
CA GLN A 433 20.52 21.12 16.88
C GLN A 433 21.45 20.34 15.93
N GLY A 434 22.64 20.85 15.65
CA GLY A 434 23.61 20.26 14.73
C GLY A 434 23.46 20.73 13.27
N THR A 435 22.27 21.18 12.87
CA THR A 435 21.93 21.59 11.49
C THR A 435 22.04 23.10 11.30
N GLU A 436 22.56 23.55 10.16
CA GLU A 436 22.47 24.97 9.77
C GLU A 436 21.03 25.30 9.35
N MET A 437 20.46 26.34 9.94
CA MET A 437 19.08 26.77 9.72
C MET A 437 19.01 28.24 9.32
N LEU A 438 17.98 28.58 8.55
CA LEU A 438 17.54 29.97 8.38
C LEU A 438 16.24 30.18 9.15
N LEU A 439 16.11 31.34 9.79
CA LEU A 439 14.92 31.76 10.53
C LEU A 439 14.41 33.05 9.92
N LEU A 440 13.22 33.00 9.37
CA LEU A 440 12.49 34.16 8.87
C LEU A 440 11.51 34.62 9.96
N CYS A 441 11.57 35.90 10.33
CA CYS A 441 10.69 36.52 11.31
C CYS A 441 9.98 37.73 10.70
N ARG A 442 8.66 37.80 10.82
CA ARG A 442 7.83 38.89 10.27
C ARG A 442 7.68 40.09 11.22
N ASP A 443 7.80 39.87 12.53
CA ASP A 443 7.53 40.90 13.54
C ASP A 443 8.84 41.49 14.09
N ILE A 444 9.00 42.81 13.95
CA ILE A 444 10.15 43.57 14.45
C ILE A 444 10.36 43.38 15.96
N ARG A 445 9.28 43.26 16.76
CA ARG A 445 9.38 43.03 18.21
C ARG A 445 9.93 41.64 18.51
N GLN A 446 9.43 40.61 17.82
CA GLN A 446 9.94 39.25 17.96
C GLN A 446 11.39 39.15 17.45
N ALA A 447 11.71 39.84 16.36
CA ALA A 447 13.08 39.91 15.82
C ALA A 447 14.08 40.50 16.83
N TYR A 448 13.68 41.46 17.67
CA TYR A 448 14.53 41.96 18.76
C TYR A 448 14.83 40.90 19.82
N GLY A 449 13.83 40.13 20.24
CA GLY A 449 14.02 38.99 21.14
C GLY A 449 14.95 37.92 20.56
N ILE A 450 14.78 37.61 19.27
CA ILE A 450 15.64 36.67 18.54
C ILE A 450 17.10 37.16 18.47
N ARG A 451 17.34 38.47 18.30
CA ARG A 451 18.71 39.03 18.32
C ARG A 451 19.38 38.83 19.68
N LYS A 452 18.68 39.17 20.77
CA LYS A 452 19.17 38.96 22.14
C LYS A 452 19.44 37.49 22.45
N TRP A 453 18.57 36.61 21.98
CA TRP A 453 18.76 35.18 22.11
C TRP A 453 19.97 34.70 21.30
N GLY A 454 20.14 35.17 20.07
CA GLY A 454 21.31 34.89 19.23
C GLY A 454 22.65 35.23 19.88
N GLU A 455 22.71 36.39 20.55
CA GLU A 455 23.88 36.83 21.32
C GLU A 455 24.26 35.84 22.44
N SER A 456 23.29 35.14 23.03
CA SER A 456 23.56 34.23 24.15
C SER A 456 24.28 32.94 23.75
N PHE A 457 24.37 32.61 22.46
CA PHE A 457 25.05 31.41 21.96
C PHE A 457 26.01 31.67 20.78
N GLN A 458 26.38 32.93 20.53
CA GLN A 458 27.38 33.26 19.50
C GLN A 458 28.75 32.62 19.73
N THR A 459 29.10 32.30 20.98
CA THR A 459 30.38 31.66 21.34
C THR A 459 30.38 30.15 21.15
N THR A 460 29.22 29.50 21.21
CA THR A 460 29.05 28.04 21.14
C THR A 460 28.39 27.57 19.84
N GLY A 461 27.79 28.47 19.09
CA GLY A 461 27.09 28.22 17.83
C GLY A 461 27.36 29.29 16.77
N VAL A 462 26.52 29.33 15.74
CA VAL A 462 26.54 30.38 14.71
C VAL A 462 25.24 31.17 14.82
N PHE A 463 25.35 32.49 14.86
CA PHE A 463 24.21 33.40 14.73
C PHE A 463 24.60 34.63 13.91
N GLN A 464 23.90 34.86 12.80
CA GLN A 464 24.15 35.98 11.90
C GLN A 464 22.84 36.50 11.30
N GLU A 465 22.60 37.80 11.37
CA GLU A 465 21.51 38.43 10.63
C GLU A 465 21.94 38.70 9.18
N LEU A 466 21.10 38.31 8.22
CA LEU A 466 21.35 38.46 6.79
C LEU A 466 20.78 39.79 6.28
N VAL A 467 21.58 40.85 6.40
CA VAL A 467 21.19 42.22 6.03
C VAL A 467 21.52 42.55 4.57
N GLY A 468 20.69 43.37 3.93
CA GLY A 468 20.95 43.91 2.58
C GLY A 468 20.64 42.95 1.44
N TYR A 469 19.82 41.93 1.68
CA TYR A 469 19.32 41.03 0.64
C TYR A 469 18.08 41.63 -0.03
N SER A 470 18.09 41.68 -1.37
CA SER A 470 16.91 42.08 -2.15
C SER A 470 15.88 40.93 -2.22
N GLY A 471 14.59 41.25 -2.27
CA GLY A 471 13.50 40.25 -2.37
C GLY A 471 12.95 39.72 -1.03
N LEU A 472 13.44 40.23 0.11
CA LEU A 472 12.77 40.09 1.40
C LEU A 472 11.58 41.07 1.47
N PRO A 473 10.38 40.65 1.88
CA PRO A 473 9.25 41.56 2.05
C PRO A 473 9.48 42.56 3.20
N ASP A 474 8.82 43.72 3.12
CA ASP A 474 8.92 44.75 4.17
C ASP A 474 8.49 44.21 5.54
N GLY A 475 9.27 44.54 6.57
CA GLY A 475 9.05 44.09 7.95
C GLY A 475 9.68 42.74 8.29
N TYR A 476 10.20 41.99 7.31
CA TYR A 476 10.83 40.69 7.57
C TYR A 476 12.31 40.82 7.91
N SER A 477 12.76 40.03 8.89
CA SER A 477 14.17 39.84 9.24
C SER A 477 14.55 38.38 8.97
N LEU A 478 15.72 38.15 8.37
CA LEU A 478 16.24 36.82 8.08
C LEU A 478 17.53 36.57 8.88
N PHE A 479 17.51 35.51 9.68
CA PHE A 479 18.64 35.10 10.52
C PHE A 479 19.18 33.75 10.06
N LYS A 480 20.48 33.59 10.14
CA LYS A 480 21.20 32.34 9.99
C LYS A 480 21.61 31.85 11.36
N LEU A 481 21.32 30.60 11.68
CA LEU A 481 21.66 30.01 12.97
C LEU A 481 22.13 28.56 12.88
N LYS A 482 23.00 28.16 13.81
CA LYS A 482 23.45 26.76 14.01
C LYS A 482 23.74 26.55 15.50
N ASN A 483 23.30 25.43 16.04
CA ASN A 483 23.44 25.08 17.46
C ASN A 483 22.90 26.13 18.45
N PRO A 484 21.60 26.50 18.36
CA PRO A 484 20.99 27.41 19.32
C PRO A 484 20.98 26.82 20.74
N VAL A 485 21.20 27.66 21.76
CA VAL A 485 21.16 27.27 23.18
C VAL A 485 19.94 27.87 23.87
N GLY A 486 19.21 27.04 24.63
CA GLY A 486 17.98 27.44 25.31
C GLY A 486 16.80 27.65 24.36
N ILE A 487 15.62 27.91 24.92
CA ILE A 487 14.38 28.17 24.16
C ILE A 487 14.16 29.69 24.12
N CYS A 488 14.11 30.26 22.92
CA CYS A 488 13.70 31.65 22.71
C CYS A 488 12.20 31.80 23.06
N PRO A 489 11.79 32.69 23.97
CA PRO A 489 10.38 32.91 24.31
C PRO A 489 9.50 33.25 23.09
N GLU A 490 10.08 33.90 22.09
CA GLU A 490 9.43 34.26 20.83
C GLU A 490 9.10 33.03 19.97
N LEU A 491 9.76 31.89 20.22
CA LEU A 491 9.57 30.63 19.50
C LEU A 491 8.56 29.69 20.18
N ASN A 492 7.79 30.16 21.18
CA ASN A 492 6.87 29.31 21.97
C ASN A 492 5.83 28.50 21.16
N ASN A 493 5.52 28.90 19.92
CA ASN A 493 4.60 28.18 19.02
C ASN A 493 5.30 27.20 18.08
N ILE A 494 6.63 27.27 17.98
CA ILE A 494 7.45 26.30 17.26
C ILE A 494 7.86 25.27 18.30
N PRO A 495 7.45 24.00 18.16
CA PRO A 495 7.97 22.94 19.01
C PRO A 495 9.49 23.05 19.07
N ALA A 496 10.03 23.27 20.27
CA ALA A 496 11.42 22.97 20.49
C ALA A 496 11.63 21.52 20.05
N ALA A 497 12.78 21.25 19.44
CA ALA A 497 13.27 19.89 19.40
C ALA A 497 13.02 19.22 20.75
N GLU A 498 12.58 17.95 20.74
CA GLU A 498 12.75 17.13 21.93
C GLU A 498 14.23 17.30 22.33
N ASN A 499 14.50 17.79 23.55
CA ASN A 499 15.88 17.91 24.06
C ASN A 499 16.59 16.54 24.07
N GLU A 500 15.82 15.47 23.87
CA GLU A 500 16.27 14.12 23.64
C GLU A 500 16.81 13.98 22.22
N GLY A 501 18.09 13.64 22.12
CA GLY A 501 18.68 13.22 20.86
C GLY A 501 17.95 11.99 20.30
N ARG A 502 17.85 11.90 18.97
CA ARG A 502 17.22 10.75 18.31
C ARG A 502 17.87 10.41 16.97
N ILE A 503 17.76 9.14 16.60
CA ILE A 503 18.21 8.58 15.34
C ILE A 503 17.01 8.21 14.47
N VAL A 504 17.03 8.65 13.21
CA VAL A 504 15.98 8.36 12.22
C VAL A 504 16.60 7.67 11.02
N ALA A 505 16.00 6.56 10.58
CA ALA A 505 16.38 5.92 9.32
C ALA A 505 15.81 6.70 8.11
N GLU A 506 16.65 6.95 7.10
CA GLU A 506 16.33 7.68 5.88
C GLU A 506 16.68 6.84 4.65
N GLY A 507 15.80 6.86 3.64
CA GLY A 507 16.00 6.12 2.38
C GLY A 507 15.95 4.59 2.55
N GLY A 508 16.64 3.89 1.66
CA GLY A 508 16.69 2.43 1.64
C GLY A 508 15.47 1.76 0.97
N LEU A 509 15.64 0.50 0.60
CA LEU A 509 14.57 -0.32 0.02
C LEU A 509 13.90 -1.16 1.10
N ALA A 510 12.96 -0.54 1.82
CA ALA A 510 12.21 -1.17 2.88
C ALA A 510 11.18 -2.17 2.33
N TRP A 511 11.21 -3.42 2.81
CA TRP A 511 10.20 -4.43 2.47
C TRP A 511 9.14 -4.60 3.57
N GLU A 512 9.51 -4.26 4.81
CA GLU A 512 8.65 -4.13 6.00
C GLU A 512 9.13 -2.97 6.88
N TYR A 513 8.40 -2.66 7.96
CA TYR A 513 8.80 -1.59 8.89
C TYR A 513 10.16 -1.89 9.51
N ARG A 514 11.15 -1.01 9.25
CA ARG A 514 12.56 -1.14 9.69
C ARG A 514 13.31 -2.37 9.20
N ARG A 515 12.80 -3.04 8.15
CA ARG A 515 13.47 -4.15 7.48
C ARG A 515 13.77 -3.76 6.04
N TYR A 516 15.04 -3.81 5.67
CA TYR A 516 15.55 -3.29 4.41
C TYR A 516 16.28 -4.38 3.64
N LEU A 517 16.24 -4.30 2.32
CA LEU A 517 17.10 -5.15 1.49
C LEU A 517 18.55 -4.65 1.53
N ALA A 518 19.48 -5.61 1.52
CA ALA A 518 20.91 -5.36 1.42
C ALA A 518 21.30 -4.64 0.12
N ASP A 519 20.48 -4.78 -0.92
CA ASP A 519 20.62 -4.10 -2.21
C ASP A 519 20.66 -2.58 -2.10
N LEU A 520 19.88 -2.02 -1.15
CA LEU A 520 19.82 -0.59 -0.89
C LEU A 520 19.53 -0.36 0.60
N PRO A 521 20.58 -0.33 1.44
CA PRO A 521 20.44 -0.13 2.89
C PRO A 521 19.95 1.29 3.22
N PRO A 522 19.32 1.49 4.39
CA PRO A 522 18.98 2.83 4.86
C PRO A 522 20.24 3.56 5.33
N ALA A 523 20.18 4.89 5.30
CA ALA A 523 21.07 5.75 6.06
C ALA A 523 20.41 6.10 7.41
N PHE A 524 21.20 6.60 8.35
CA PHE A 524 20.73 7.05 9.65
C PHE A 524 21.10 8.52 9.87
N ARG A 525 20.12 9.33 10.25
CA ARG A 525 20.31 10.74 10.60
C ARG A 525 20.21 10.94 12.09
N LEU A 526 21.13 11.73 12.61
CA LEU A 526 21.19 12.09 14.01
C LEU A 526 20.60 13.50 14.22
N PHE A 527 19.63 13.61 15.13
CA PHE A 527 18.98 14.87 15.50
C PHE A 527 19.30 15.23 16.95
N ASN A 528 19.43 16.54 17.21
CA ASN A 528 19.58 17.12 18.55
C ASN A 528 20.79 16.60 19.34
N THR A 529 21.88 16.30 18.63
CA THR A 529 23.18 15.99 19.23
C THR A 529 24.31 16.56 18.38
N GLU A 530 25.55 16.42 18.85
CA GLU A 530 26.72 16.83 18.08
C GLU A 530 26.91 15.89 16.88
N SER A 531 26.86 16.44 15.67
CA SER A 531 26.99 15.68 14.42
C SER A 531 28.33 14.92 14.29
N LYS A 532 29.32 15.19 15.14
CA LYS A 532 30.62 14.50 15.18
C LYS A 532 30.61 13.23 16.04
N GLN A 533 29.50 12.90 16.70
CA GLN A 533 29.41 11.71 17.55
C GLN A 533 29.41 10.43 16.71
N PRO A 534 30.33 9.49 16.96
CA PRO A 534 30.35 8.22 16.22
C PRO A 534 29.13 7.38 16.57
N LEU A 535 28.43 6.90 15.55
CA LEU A 535 27.35 5.92 15.69
C LEU A 535 27.88 4.50 15.49
N PHE A 536 27.29 3.55 16.21
CA PHE A 536 27.59 2.13 16.07
C PHE A 536 26.31 1.32 15.88
N ILE A 537 26.40 0.21 15.15
CA ILE A 537 25.42 -0.85 15.24
C ILE A 537 25.84 -1.81 16.34
N ARG A 538 24.87 -2.35 17.08
CA ARG A 538 25.05 -3.47 18.02
C ARG A 538 24.09 -4.60 17.63
N TYR A 539 24.61 -5.79 17.41
CA TYR A 539 23.81 -6.96 17.02
C TYR A 539 23.14 -7.62 18.22
N ASP A 540 21.92 -8.10 18.05
CA ASP A 540 21.14 -8.78 19.09
C ASP A 540 21.67 -10.21 19.36
N SER A 541 22.32 -10.86 18.38
CA SER A 541 22.75 -12.26 18.49
C SER A 541 23.93 -12.50 19.43
N ASP A 542 24.93 -11.63 19.39
CA ASP A 542 26.20 -11.77 20.11
C ASP A 542 26.65 -10.48 20.81
N GLY A 543 25.95 -9.37 20.59
CA GLY A 543 26.32 -8.07 21.14
C GLY A 543 27.50 -7.40 20.42
N ASP A 544 28.01 -7.97 19.32
CA ASP A 544 29.10 -7.39 18.55
C ASP A 544 28.72 -6.00 18.03
N THR A 545 29.72 -5.14 17.88
CA THR A 545 29.52 -3.77 17.41
C THR A 545 30.31 -3.47 16.15
N ALA A 546 29.75 -2.63 15.28
CA ALA A 546 30.44 -2.09 14.11
C ALA A 546 30.15 -0.60 13.96
N SER A 547 31.14 0.18 13.53
CA SER A 547 31.01 1.63 13.38
C SER A 547 30.30 1.99 12.07
N LEU A 548 29.40 2.97 12.13
CA LEU A 548 28.81 3.57 10.93
C LEU A 548 29.79 4.55 10.29
N LEU A 549 29.65 4.75 8.98
CA LEU A 549 30.45 5.68 8.20
C LEU A 549 29.74 7.03 8.12
N GLN A 550 30.40 8.13 8.51
CA GLN A 550 29.82 9.45 8.33
C GLN A 550 29.79 9.83 6.84
N ASP A 551 28.68 10.39 6.38
CA ASP A 551 28.55 10.86 5.01
C ASP A 551 29.45 12.09 4.78
N ALA A 552 30.19 12.09 3.67
CA ALA A 552 31.14 13.14 3.32
C ALA A 552 30.46 14.47 2.95
N GLU A 553 29.24 14.41 2.40
CA GLU A 553 28.47 15.58 1.96
C GLU A 553 27.54 16.11 3.06
N ASP A 554 27.14 15.25 4.01
CA ASP A 554 26.22 15.58 5.09
C ASP A 554 26.66 14.97 6.43
N GLY A 555 27.40 15.73 7.23
CA GLY A 555 27.93 15.25 8.51
C GLY A 555 26.87 14.85 9.55
N ALA A 556 25.57 15.12 9.37
CA ALA A 556 24.52 14.61 10.25
C ALA A 556 23.99 13.23 9.81
N ARG A 557 24.43 12.74 8.64
CA ARG A 557 24.02 11.48 8.03
C ARG A 557 25.12 10.43 8.18
N TRP A 558 24.71 9.21 8.46
CA TRP A 558 25.55 8.05 8.74
C TRP A 558 25.11 6.87 7.88
N LEU A 559 26.05 6.20 7.25
CA LEU A 559 25.86 5.09 6.32
C LEU A 559 26.26 3.78 7.00
N LEU A 560 25.58 2.69 6.65
CA LEU A 560 25.97 1.34 7.06
C LEU A 560 27.25 0.92 6.33
N PRO A 561 28.22 0.29 7.02
CA PRO A 561 29.40 -0.27 6.36
C PRO A 561 29.02 -1.45 5.47
N VAL A 562 29.80 -1.70 4.42
CA VAL A 562 29.58 -2.84 3.50
C VAL A 562 29.68 -4.20 4.22
N SER A 563 30.35 -4.25 5.37
CA SER A 563 30.48 -5.44 6.23
C SER A 563 29.29 -5.69 7.16
N THR A 564 28.20 -4.91 7.09
CA THR A 564 27.01 -5.15 7.91
C THR A 564 26.42 -6.53 7.65
N ARG A 565 26.20 -7.29 8.73
CA ARG A 565 25.66 -8.65 8.67
C ARG A 565 24.20 -8.61 8.23
N CYS A 566 23.85 -9.51 7.31
CA CYS A 566 22.48 -9.69 6.86
C CYS A 566 21.77 -10.75 7.70
N ASN A 567 20.45 -10.64 7.79
CA ASN A 567 19.52 -11.48 8.56
C ASN A 567 19.75 -11.47 10.07
N ASP A 568 20.62 -10.58 10.55
CA ASP A 568 20.84 -10.31 11.96
C ASP A 568 20.14 -9.00 12.35
N THR A 569 19.54 -8.99 13.54
CA THR A 569 18.83 -7.82 14.05
C THR A 569 19.81 -6.94 14.80
N PHE A 570 19.78 -5.64 14.54
CA PHE A 570 20.69 -4.71 15.19
C PHE A 570 19.96 -3.46 15.67
N VAL A 571 20.55 -2.80 16.64
CA VAL A 571 20.17 -1.47 17.11
C VAL A 571 21.26 -0.47 16.76
N VAL A 572 20.89 0.76 16.42
CA VAL A 572 21.86 1.86 16.24
C VAL A 572 22.00 2.58 17.57
N VAL A 573 23.23 2.72 18.06
CA VAL A 573 23.54 3.26 19.38
C VAL A 573 24.56 4.39 19.28
N ALA A 574 24.40 5.39 20.16
CA ALA A 574 25.39 6.43 20.42
C ALA A 574 26.01 6.18 21.81
N PRO A 575 27.31 5.89 21.92
CA PRO A 575 27.92 5.57 23.22
C PRO A 575 27.78 6.72 24.22
N GLY A 576 27.37 6.40 25.45
CA GLY A 576 27.36 7.36 26.57
C GLY A 576 26.16 8.30 26.65
N ARG A 577 25.10 8.12 25.85
CA ARG A 577 23.82 8.84 26.00
C ARG A 577 22.63 7.91 25.80
N ASN A 578 21.56 8.16 26.57
CA ASN A 578 20.25 7.58 26.28
C ASN A 578 19.54 8.48 25.26
N LEU A 579 19.26 7.95 24.07
CA LEU A 579 18.47 8.59 23.02
C LEU A 579 17.03 8.07 23.08
N SER A 580 16.06 8.88 22.65
CA SER A 580 14.65 8.43 22.59
C SER A 580 14.41 7.32 21.55
N SER A 581 15.37 7.15 20.63
CA SER A 581 15.43 6.10 19.64
C SER A 581 16.21 4.85 20.08
N ASP A 582 16.68 4.79 21.33
CA ASP A 582 17.44 3.63 21.79
C ASP A 582 16.56 2.39 21.87
N GLY A 583 17.10 1.26 21.42
CA GLY A 583 16.38 -0.03 21.39
C GLY A 583 15.47 -0.22 20.16
N LEU A 584 15.43 0.72 19.22
CA LEU A 584 14.75 0.51 17.95
C LEU A 584 15.55 -0.50 17.10
N ARG A 585 14.92 -1.65 16.84
CA ARG A 585 15.49 -2.75 16.08
C ARG A 585 15.33 -2.56 14.57
N TYR A 586 16.41 -2.86 13.84
CA TYR A 586 16.51 -2.85 12.38
C TYR A 586 17.05 -4.18 11.89
N THR A 587 16.73 -4.55 10.65
CA THR A 587 17.27 -5.75 10.02
C THR A 587 17.63 -5.46 8.56
N LEU A 588 18.82 -5.89 8.14
CA LEU A 588 19.21 -5.92 6.74
C LEU A 588 19.01 -7.34 6.21
N THR A 589 18.30 -7.53 5.10
CA THR A 589 17.95 -8.85 4.57
C THR A 589 18.57 -9.01 3.19
N GLN A 590 19.26 -10.11 2.94
CA GLN A 590 19.59 -10.47 1.57
C GLN A 590 18.31 -10.86 0.84
N ALA A 591 18.23 -10.57 -0.45
CA ALA A 591 17.07 -10.98 -1.23
C ALA A 591 16.95 -12.52 -1.22
N VAL A 592 15.88 -13.02 -0.62
CA VAL A 592 15.52 -14.45 -0.58
C VAL A 592 14.27 -14.65 -1.43
N ALA A 593 14.14 -15.76 -2.15
CA ALA A 593 12.92 -16.07 -2.86
C ALA A 593 11.84 -16.56 -1.89
N LYS A 594 10.71 -15.84 -1.84
CA LYS A 594 9.54 -16.32 -1.10
C LYS A 594 8.72 -17.21 -2.03
N VAL A 595 8.81 -18.52 -1.83
CA VAL A 595 8.00 -19.49 -2.58
C VAL A 595 6.57 -19.46 -2.04
N GLU A 596 5.75 -18.52 -2.53
CA GLU A 596 4.30 -18.66 -2.40
C GLU A 596 3.82 -19.64 -3.48
N SER A 597 3.78 -20.94 -3.16
CA SER A 597 3.24 -22.00 -4.02
C SER A 597 1.72 -21.96 -4.16
N ARG A 598 1.07 -20.81 -3.90
CA ARG A 598 -0.36 -20.67 -4.13
C ARG A 598 -0.58 -20.42 -5.61
N THR A 599 -1.03 -21.45 -6.32
CA THR A 599 -1.61 -21.35 -7.66
C THR A 599 -2.67 -20.26 -7.63
N ILE A 600 -2.37 -19.10 -8.20
CA ILE A 600 -3.35 -18.02 -8.32
C ILE A 600 -4.42 -18.52 -9.30
N ARG A 601 -5.61 -18.82 -8.80
CA ARG A 601 -6.78 -19.26 -9.58
C ARG A 601 -7.33 -18.06 -10.38
N ARG A 602 -6.73 -17.75 -11.53
CA ARG A 602 -7.18 -16.67 -12.43
C ARG A 602 -7.65 -17.22 -13.76
N GLY A 603 -8.80 -16.74 -14.20
CA GLY A 603 -9.28 -16.97 -15.56
C GLY A 603 -8.51 -16.13 -16.59
N PRO A 604 -8.73 -16.37 -17.89
CA PRO A 604 -8.01 -15.71 -18.98
C PRO A 604 -8.23 -14.19 -19.08
N TYR A 605 -9.23 -13.67 -18.36
CA TYR A 605 -9.61 -12.26 -18.38
C TYR A 605 -9.28 -11.51 -17.08
N ASN A 606 -8.37 -12.06 -16.27
CA ASN A 606 -7.96 -11.50 -14.98
C ASN A 606 -9.09 -11.43 -13.93
N ASP A 607 -10.12 -12.25 -14.11
CA ASP A 607 -11.17 -12.48 -13.12
C ASP A 607 -10.70 -13.55 -12.12
N ASP A 608 -10.91 -13.28 -10.83
CA ASP A 608 -10.85 -14.32 -9.81
C ASP A 608 -11.90 -15.37 -10.19
N LEU A 609 -11.50 -16.63 -10.38
CA LEU A 609 -12.45 -17.72 -10.64
C LEU A 609 -13.46 -17.77 -9.49
N ARG A 610 -14.64 -17.18 -9.68
CA ARG A 610 -15.77 -17.32 -8.77
C ARG A 610 -16.38 -18.68 -9.07
N LEU A 611 -16.22 -19.62 -8.14
CA LEU A 611 -17.07 -20.82 -8.13
C LEU A 611 -18.52 -20.34 -8.09
N LEU A 612 -19.37 -20.85 -8.99
CA LEU A 612 -20.80 -20.60 -8.91
C LEU A 612 -21.34 -21.24 -7.62
N PRO A 613 -22.43 -20.72 -7.03
CA PRO A 613 -23.04 -21.34 -5.85
C PRO A 613 -23.40 -22.81 -6.16
N GLY A 614 -22.76 -23.76 -5.47
CA GLY A 614 -22.96 -25.20 -5.64
C GLY A 614 -21.76 -25.98 -6.20
N GLU A 615 -20.70 -25.33 -6.69
CA GLU A 615 -19.53 -26.01 -7.26
C GLU A 615 -18.43 -26.27 -6.21
N GLN A 616 -18.06 -27.54 -5.98
CA GLN A 616 -16.93 -27.93 -5.14
C GLN A 616 -15.65 -28.08 -5.97
N ALA A 617 -14.56 -27.43 -5.55
CA ALA A 617 -13.22 -27.67 -6.08
C ALA A 617 -12.36 -28.35 -5.01
N VAL A 618 -12.17 -29.67 -5.13
CA VAL A 618 -11.22 -30.42 -4.30
C VAL A 618 -9.81 -30.24 -4.88
N ALA A 619 -8.86 -29.79 -4.06
CA ALA A 619 -7.46 -29.65 -4.46
C ALA A 619 -6.62 -30.72 -3.76
N GLU A 620 -6.03 -31.63 -4.55
CA GLU A 620 -4.94 -32.51 -4.11
C GLU A 620 -3.67 -32.15 -4.91
N GLY A 621 -2.73 -31.45 -4.27
CA GLY A 621 -1.44 -31.08 -4.87
C GLY A 621 -1.52 -30.07 -6.03
N ASP A 622 -0.64 -30.21 -7.03
CA ASP A 622 -0.53 -29.35 -8.24
C ASP A 622 -1.68 -29.56 -9.26
N VAL A 623 -2.79 -30.15 -8.83
CA VAL A 623 -3.87 -30.62 -9.68
C VAL A 623 -5.18 -30.00 -9.20
N VAL A 624 -5.89 -29.33 -10.12
CA VAL A 624 -7.22 -28.80 -9.87
C VAL A 624 -8.23 -29.79 -10.42
N TYR A 625 -9.15 -30.27 -9.58
CA TYR A 625 -10.32 -30.99 -10.06
C TYR A 625 -11.45 -29.97 -10.26
N TYR A 626 -12.01 -29.91 -11.47
CA TYR A 626 -13.24 -29.18 -11.76
C TYR A 626 -14.29 -30.19 -12.20
N ASP A 627 -15.38 -30.30 -11.44
CA ASP A 627 -16.48 -31.24 -11.69
C ASP A 627 -16.02 -32.70 -11.88
N GLY A 628 -15.13 -33.18 -11.01
CA GLY A 628 -14.57 -34.55 -11.08
C GLY A 628 -13.46 -34.76 -12.12
N HIS A 629 -13.11 -33.75 -12.92
CA HIS A 629 -12.10 -33.87 -13.98
C HIS A 629 -10.76 -33.21 -13.64
N ARG A 630 -9.66 -33.92 -13.95
CA ARG A 630 -8.27 -33.58 -13.62
C ARG A 630 -7.70 -32.49 -14.55
N LEU A 631 -7.49 -31.28 -14.06
CA LEU A 631 -6.71 -30.23 -14.71
C LEU A 631 -5.30 -30.16 -14.10
N SER A 632 -4.33 -30.79 -14.76
CA SER A 632 -2.90 -30.56 -14.50
C SER A 632 -2.35 -29.66 -15.60
N LEU A 633 -1.82 -28.50 -15.22
CA LEU A 633 -1.10 -27.61 -16.15
C LEU A 633 0.32 -28.13 -16.47
N SER A 634 0.79 -29.18 -15.80
CA SER A 634 2.18 -29.61 -15.87
C SER A 634 2.40 -31.01 -16.46
N ARG A 635 1.45 -31.95 -16.46
CA ARG A 635 1.63 -33.28 -17.12
C ARG A 635 0.32 -33.90 -17.60
N MET A 636 0.21 -34.13 -18.91
CA MET A 636 -0.66 -35.17 -19.48
C MET A 636 0.13 -35.98 -20.53
N PRO A 637 0.37 -37.29 -20.32
CA PRO A 637 0.65 -38.20 -21.40
C PRO A 637 -0.70 -38.71 -21.95
N VAL A 638 -1.13 -38.23 -23.12
CA VAL A 638 -2.35 -38.76 -23.76
C VAL A 638 -1.98 -39.96 -24.61
N LYS A 639 -2.32 -41.18 -24.15
CA LYS A 639 -2.21 -42.41 -24.95
C LYS A 639 -3.54 -42.91 -25.52
N ASP A 640 -4.69 -42.33 -25.19
CA ASP A 640 -5.98 -42.77 -25.76
C ASP A 640 -7.02 -41.64 -25.89
N PRO A 641 -7.47 -41.27 -27.12
CA PRO A 641 -8.49 -40.24 -27.36
C PRO A 641 -9.93 -40.63 -26.98
N ALA A 642 -10.22 -41.89 -26.66
CA ALA A 642 -11.60 -42.41 -26.62
C ALA A 642 -12.42 -42.04 -25.36
N HIS A 643 -11.82 -41.47 -24.31
CA HIS A 643 -12.49 -41.27 -23.00
C HIS A 643 -12.98 -39.83 -22.69
N LEU A 644 -13.08 -38.93 -23.69
CA LEU A 644 -13.25 -37.48 -23.48
C LEU A 644 -14.69 -36.90 -23.62
N TRP A 645 -15.75 -37.69 -23.45
CA TRP A 645 -17.13 -37.22 -23.71
C TRP A 645 -18.01 -37.21 -22.47
N ALA A 646 -17.88 -36.17 -21.63
CA ALA A 646 -18.95 -35.58 -20.80
C ALA A 646 -18.41 -34.33 -20.06
N LEU A 647 -18.73 -33.12 -20.52
CA LEU A 647 -18.57 -31.86 -19.76
C LEU A 647 -19.79 -30.96 -20.04
N PRO A 648 -20.28 -30.17 -19.06
CA PRO A 648 -21.50 -29.36 -19.24
C PRO A 648 -21.33 -28.22 -20.26
N PRO A 649 -22.42 -27.74 -20.90
CA PRO A 649 -22.37 -26.76 -22.00
C PRO A 649 -22.00 -25.32 -21.60
N ASP A 650 -21.88 -25.04 -20.30
CA ASP A 650 -22.06 -23.68 -19.77
C ASP A 650 -20.74 -22.90 -19.57
N TRP A 651 -19.61 -23.50 -19.95
CA TRP A 651 -18.30 -22.84 -19.94
C TRP A 651 -17.96 -22.24 -21.32
N GLY A 652 -17.75 -20.92 -21.35
CA GLY A 652 -17.60 -20.06 -22.53
C GLY A 652 -16.38 -20.27 -23.45
N ALA A 653 -15.69 -21.40 -23.32
CA ALA A 653 -14.91 -22.00 -24.39
C ALA A 653 -15.34 -23.46 -24.43
N ASN A 654 -15.81 -23.99 -25.56
CA ASN A 654 -16.01 -25.43 -25.67
C ASN A 654 -14.66 -26.07 -25.32
N PRO A 655 -14.49 -26.70 -24.15
CA PRO A 655 -13.16 -27.11 -23.67
C PRO A 655 -12.54 -28.10 -24.65
N ALA A 656 -13.39 -28.87 -25.35
CA ALA A 656 -12.99 -29.74 -26.44
C ALA A 656 -12.36 -28.99 -27.62
N THR A 657 -12.81 -27.78 -27.97
CA THR A 657 -12.22 -26.99 -29.07
C THR A 657 -10.87 -26.40 -28.68
N THR A 658 -10.74 -25.84 -27.48
CA THR A 658 -9.44 -25.34 -26.96
C THR A 658 -8.45 -26.49 -26.75
N LEU A 659 -8.93 -27.66 -26.30
CA LEU A 659 -8.14 -28.88 -26.17
C LEU A 659 -7.72 -29.42 -27.54
N LEU A 660 -8.62 -29.47 -28.52
CA LEU A 660 -8.31 -29.86 -29.91
C LEU A 660 -7.31 -28.90 -30.56
N GLU A 661 -7.44 -27.59 -30.34
CA GLU A 661 -6.47 -26.61 -30.81
C GLU A 661 -5.13 -26.70 -30.08
N LYS A 662 -5.13 -27.03 -28.78
CA LYS A 662 -3.92 -27.33 -28.00
C LYS A 662 -3.23 -28.59 -28.50
N ILE A 663 -3.99 -29.66 -28.78
CA ILE A 663 -3.49 -30.91 -29.38
C ILE A 663 -2.92 -30.63 -30.78
N LYS A 664 -3.62 -29.84 -31.60
CA LYS A 664 -3.12 -29.38 -32.91
C LYS A 664 -1.84 -28.55 -32.76
N LEU A 665 -1.75 -27.66 -31.78
CA LEU A 665 -0.55 -26.86 -31.53
C LEU A 665 0.62 -27.69 -30.99
N GLN A 666 0.36 -28.72 -30.18
CA GLN A 666 1.39 -29.65 -29.70
C GLN A 666 1.93 -30.55 -30.82
N THR A 667 1.15 -30.81 -31.87
CA THR A 667 1.54 -31.67 -33.01
C THR A 667 2.22 -30.93 -34.16
N ILE A 668 2.02 -29.61 -34.28
CA ILE A 668 2.79 -28.77 -35.23
C ILE A 668 4.25 -28.73 -34.76
N PRO A 669 5.29 -28.80 -35.60
CA PRO A 669 6.67 -28.66 -35.12
C PRO A 669 7.02 -27.19 -34.80
N TYR A 670 8.02 -26.96 -33.94
CA TYR A 670 8.33 -25.62 -33.39
C TYR A 670 8.70 -24.61 -34.49
N ASP A 671 9.47 -25.06 -35.48
CA ASP A 671 9.89 -24.35 -36.69
C ASP A 671 8.74 -23.94 -37.63
N ALA A 672 7.62 -24.66 -37.60
CA ALA A 672 6.42 -24.31 -38.36
C ALA A 672 5.61 -23.15 -37.73
N ILE A 673 5.83 -22.85 -36.44
CA ILE A 673 5.20 -21.71 -35.74
C ILE A 673 6.17 -20.54 -35.67
N PHE A 674 7.45 -20.83 -35.48
CA PHE A 674 8.53 -19.87 -35.36
C PHE A 674 9.52 -20.06 -36.50
N THR A 675 9.44 -19.17 -37.51
CA THR A 675 10.32 -19.26 -38.68
C THR A 675 11.70 -18.71 -38.34
N PRO A 676 12.80 -19.47 -38.56
CA PRO A 676 14.15 -18.93 -38.46
C PRO A 676 14.32 -17.78 -39.45
N VAL A 677 14.80 -16.63 -39.00
CA VAL A 677 15.07 -15.46 -39.87
C VAL A 677 16.56 -15.38 -40.16
N ALA A 678 16.96 -15.47 -41.44
CA ALA A 678 18.34 -15.27 -41.87
C ALA A 678 18.72 -13.77 -41.84
N GLY A 679 19.86 -13.42 -41.24
CA GLY A 679 20.46 -12.09 -41.40
C GLY A 679 20.70 -11.28 -40.10
N THR A 680 21.78 -10.50 -40.17
CA THR A 680 22.66 -9.88 -39.14
C THR A 680 22.01 -8.89 -38.18
N GLU A 681 22.39 -8.97 -36.89
CA GLU A 681 22.85 -7.84 -36.07
C GLU A 681 23.50 -8.39 -34.78
N SER A 682 24.81 -8.14 -34.60
CA SER A 682 25.51 -8.44 -33.35
C SER A 682 25.37 -7.23 -32.43
N HIS A 683 24.54 -7.32 -31.39
CA HIS A 683 24.56 -6.30 -30.34
C HIS A 683 25.67 -6.63 -29.35
N THR A 684 26.66 -5.74 -29.30
CA THR A 684 27.74 -5.73 -28.32
C THR A 684 27.19 -5.69 -26.89
N CYS A 685 27.67 -6.63 -26.08
CA CYS A 685 27.37 -6.77 -24.66
C CYS A 685 27.94 -5.58 -23.88
N GLN A 686 27.08 -4.82 -23.20
CA GLN A 686 27.51 -3.85 -22.18
C GLN A 686 27.32 -4.47 -20.80
N VAL A 687 28.36 -4.37 -19.96
CA VAL A 687 28.40 -4.88 -18.59
C VAL A 687 27.35 -4.16 -17.75
N ALA A 688 26.50 -4.94 -17.08
CA ALA A 688 25.39 -4.46 -16.25
C ALA A 688 25.84 -3.45 -15.18
N SER A 689 25.11 -2.33 -15.09
CA SER A 689 25.20 -1.38 -13.99
C SER A 689 24.62 -1.99 -12.72
N ARG A 690 25.41 -2.01 -11.63
CA ARG A 690 24.90 -2.29 -10.28
C ARG A 690 23.67 -1.38 -10.01
N GLY A 691 22.51 -1.96 -9.70
CA GLY A 691 21.37 -1.22 -9.14
C GLY A 691 20.00 -1.38 -9.80
N ARG A 692 19.85 -2.02 -10.98
CA ARG A 692 18.55 -2.10 -11.69
C ARG A 692 17.61 -3.20 -11.19
N ASP A 693 18.15 -4.35 -10.77
CA ASP A 693 17.34 -5.50 -10.32
C ASP A 693 16.77 -5.35 -8.89
N GLY A 694 17.09 -4.29 -8.16
CA GLY A 694 16.65 -4.10 -6.76
C GLY A 694 15.13 -4.19 -6.56
N LEU A 695 14.35 -3.66 -7.51
CA LEU A 695 12.88 -3.78 -7.50
C LEU A 695 12.40 -5.22 -7.70
N LEU A 696 13.08 -5.99 -8.55
CA LEU A 696 12.78 -7.40 -8.76
C LEU A 696 13.14 -8.24 -7.53
N HIS A 697 14.26 -7.92 -6.88
CA HIS A 697 14.66 -8.53 -5.61
C HIS A 697 13.62 -8.28 -4.51
N LEU A 698 13.12 -7.05 -4.40
CA LEU A 698 12.04 -6.72 -3.48
C LEU A 698 10.77 -7.52 -3.76
N LEU A 699 10.33 -7.58 -5.01
CA LEU A 699 9.16 -8.37 -5.42
C LEU A 699 9.36 -9.85 -5.07
N THR A 700 10.54 -10.39 -5.34
CA THR A 700 10.89 -11.80 -5.10
C THR A 700 10.91 -12.13 -3.60
N THR A 701 11.44 -11.22 -2.77
CA THR A 701 11.50 -11.39 -1.30
C THR A 701 10.19 -11.19 -0.60
N LYS A 702 9.41 -10.19 -1.01
CA LYS A 702 8.09 -9.97 -0.42
C LYS A 702 7.04 -10.93 -0.96
N GLY A 703 7.27 -11.50 -2.14
CA GLY A 703 6.35 -12.35 -2.89
C GLY A 703 5.23 -11.58 -3.58
N ARG A 704 4.80 -10.44 -3.02
CA ARG A 704 3.76 -9.57 -3.59
C ARG A 704 3.97 -8.11 -3.26
N LEU A 705 3.58 -7.22 -4.16
CA LEU A 705 3.57 -5.78 -3.97
C LEU A 705 2.24 -5.19 -4.43
N THR A 706 1.66 -4.30 -3.62
CA THR A 706 0.60 -3.40 -4.10
C THR A 706 1.19 -2.28 -4.96
N LEU A 707 0.38 -1.58 -5.75
CA LEU A 707 0.85 -0.42 -6.54
C LEU A 707 1.48 0.67 -5.66
N GLU A 708 0.96 0.89 -4.45
CA GLU A 708 1.53 1.85 -3.49
C GLU A 708 2.91 1.42 -2.99
N GLU A 709 3.07 0.14 -2.65
CA GLU A 709 4.36 -0.43 -2.22
C GLU A 709 5.39 -0.42 -3.36
N PHE A 710 4.97 -0.81 -4.56
CA PHE A 710 5.80 -0.75 -5.76
C PHE A 710 6.23 0.70 -6.06
N SER A 711 5.30 1.67 -5.95
CA SER A 711 5.61 3.08 -6.22
C SER A 711 6.64 3.66 -5.25
N ARG A 712 6.52 3.32 -3.95
CA ARG A 712 7.51 3.72 -2.94
C ARG A 712 8.89 3.12 -3.20
N ALA A 713 8.92 1.83 -3.53
CA ALA A 713 10.16 1.13 -3.87
C ALA A 713 10.82 1.73 -5.11
N TYR A 714 10.01 2.02 -6.14
CA TYR A 714 10.45 2.66 -7.36
C TYR A 714 11.10 4.02 -7.08
N ASP A 715 10.45 4.85 -6.26
CA ASP A 715 10.98 6.16 -5.89
C ASP A 715 12.32 6.07 -5.16
N ALA A 716 12.49 5.09 -4.25
CA ALA A 716 13.75 4.88 -3.54
C ALA A 716 14.90 4.52 -4.49
N VAL A 717 14.66 3.58 -5.42
CA VAL A 717 15.67 3.18 -6.42
C VAL A 717 15.95 4.29 -7.42
N TRP A 718 14.92 5.05 -7.82
CA TRP A 718 15.08 6.18 -8.75
C TRP A 718 16.02 7.25 -8.19
N LEU A 719 15.81 7.65 -6.94
CA LEU A 719 16.62 8.69 -6.28
C LEU A 719 18.06 8.24 -6.03
N ASP A 720 18.26 6.96 -5.73
CA ASP A 720 19.59 6.37 -5.60
C ASP A 720 20.38 6.44 -6.92
N GLN A 721 19.71 6.17 -8.05
CA GLN A 721 20.31 6.25 -9.38
C GLN A 721 20.44 7.68 -9.93
N HIS A 722 19.68 8.64 -9.40
CA HIS A 722 19.63 10.03 -9.88
C HIS A 722 19.78 11.06 -8.72
N PRO A 723 20.93 11.07 -8.02
CA PRO A 723 21.12 11.89 -6.82
C PRO A 723 21.09 13.41 -7.08
N GLU A 724 21.35 13.86 -8.32
CA GLU A 724 21.44 15.29 -8.66
C GLU A 724 20.10 16.06 -8.60
N GLY A 725 18.97 15.42 -8.28
CA GLY A 725 17.71 16.10 -7.94
C GLY A 725 17.07 16.93 -9.07
N ARG A 726 17.55 16.78 -10.32
CA ARG A 726 17.11 17.55 -11.49
C ARG A 726 16.09 16.83 -12.38
N GLN A 727 15.89 15.53 -12.18
CA GLN A 727 14.91 14.76 -12.95
C GLN A 727 13.63 14.57 -12.15
N GLN A 728 12.51 14.91 -12.79
CA GLN A 728 11.17 14.73 -12.23
C GLN A 728 10.89 13.24 -11.99
N LEU A 729 10.30 12.92 -10.83
CA LEU A 729 9.86 11.55 -10.56
C LEU A 729 8.78 11.11 -11.55
N PRO A 730 8.80 9.83 -11.97
CA PRO A 730 7.70 9.27 -12.75
C PRO A 730 6.36 9.32 -12.00
N THR A 731 5.31 9.62 -12.78
CA THR A 731 3.89 9.64 -12.37
C THR A 731 3.41 8.27 -11.89
N VAL A 732 2.28 8.23 -11.17
CA VAL A 732 1.69 6.95 -10.72
C VAL A 732 1.26 6.11 -11.92
N ARG A 733 0.74 6.73 -12.98
CA ARG A 733 0.43 6.04 -14.26
C ARG A 733 1.65 5.43 -14.93
N GLN A 734 2.81 6.09 -14.91
CA GLN A 734 4.06 5.53 -15.43
C GLN A 734 4.50 4.32 -14.59
N LYS A 735 4.54 4.45 -13.26
CA LYS A 735 4.90 3.35 -12.33
C LYS A 735 3.97 2.14 -12.48
N ARG A 736 2.67 2.35 -12.65
CA ARG A 736 1.70 1.29 -12.99
C ARG A 736 2.06 0.58 -14.30
N SER A 737 2.46 1.34 -15.32
CA SER A 737 2.85 0.77 -16.61
C SER A 737 4.11 -0.08 -16.48
N VAL A 738 5.09 0.37 -15.69
CA VAL A 738 6.28 -0.42 -15.32
C VAL A 738 5.86 -1.71 -14.60
N MET A 739 4.97 -1.65 -13.61
CA MET A 739 4.50 -2.83 -12.89
C MET A 739 3.82 -3.85 -13.84
N ARG A 740 3.10 -3.39 -14.87
CA ARG A 740 2.55 -4.27 -15.92
C ARG A 740 3.64 -4.87 -16.80
N LEU A 741 4.67 -4.10 -17.18
CA LEU A 741 5.81 -4.60 -17.94
C LEU A 741 6.55 -5.72 -17.20
N TYR A 742 6.73 -5.61 -15.87
CA TYR A 742 7.28 -6.71 -15.06
C TYR A 742 6.49 -8.02 -15.22
N ALA A 743 5.16 -7.94 -15.24
CA ALA A 743 4.32 -9.11 -15.43
C ALA A 743 4.38 -9.67 -16.87
N GLN A 744 4.43 -8.79 -17.87
CA GLN A 744 4.55 -9.14 -19.28
C GLN A 744 5.92 -9.75 -19.63
N MET A 745 6.99 -9.33 -18.95
CA MET A 745 8.32 -9.95 -19.05
C MET A 745 8.42 -11.29 -18.30
N GLY A 746 7.36 -11.70 -17.59
CA GLY A 746 7.29 -13.00 -16.93
C GLY A 746 7.83 -13.03 -15.50
N PHE A 747 8.11 -11.89 -14.88
CA PHE A 747 8.60 -11.83 -13.49
C PHE A 747 7.47 -11.97 -12.46
N GLY A 748 6.26 -11.60 -12.83
CA GLY A 748 5.10 -11.65 -11.94
C GLY A 748 3.77 -11.86 -12.64
N ASP A 749 2.74 -12.03 -11.84
CA ASP A 749 1.34 -11.99 -12.23
C ASP A 749 0.71 -10.68 -11.72
N TYR A 750 0.25 -9.85 -12.66
CA TYR A 750 -0.37 -8.56 -12.37
C TYR A 750 -1.89 -8.72 -12.33
N GLY A 751 -2.57 -8.14 -11.35
CA GLY A 751 -4.00 -7.95 -11.53
C GLY A 751 -4.72 -7.15 -10.47
N TYR A 752 -6.04 -7.04 -10.70
CA TYR A 752 -6.92 -6.15 -9.97
C TYR A 752 -7.63 -6.91 -8.85
N ARG A 753 -7.31 -6.61 -7.59
CA ARG A 753 -8.03 -7.15 -6.43
C ARG A 753 -8.97 -6.10 -5.84
N ARG A 754 -9.84 -6.55 -4.91
CA ARG A 754 -10.79 -5.69 -4.18
C ARG A 754 -10.10 -4.49 -3.49
N ASN A 755 -8.81 -4.60 -3.19
CA ASN A 755 -7.99 -3.59 -2.49
C ASN A 755 -6.99 -2.86 -3.41
N GLY A 756 -7.22 -2.86 -4.72
CA GLY A 756 -6.35 -2.19 -5.70
C GLY A 756 -5.50 -3.14 -6.53
N GLU A 757 -4.59 -2.54 -7.30
CA GLU A 757 -3.69 -3.24 -8.20
C GLU A 757 -2.49 -3.83 -7.45
N GLN A 758 -2.09 -5.04 -7.83
CA GLN A 758 -0.95 -5.74 -7.24
C GLN A 758 -0.22 -6.60 -8.27
N ILE A 759 1.05 -6.86 -7.98
CA ILE A 759 1.88 -7.85 -8.68
C ILE A 759 2.34 -8.92 -7.69
N THR A 760 2.29 -10.18 -8.11
CA THR A 760 2.80 -11.33 -7.34
C THR A 760 3.96 -11.96 -8.09
N SER A 761 5.07 -12.21 -7.41
CA SER A 761 6.26 -12.84 -8.00
C SER A 761 5.93 -14.24 -8.51
N LEU A 762 6.41 -14.59 -9.70
CA LEU A 762 6.38 -15.95 -10.21
C LEU A 762 7.66 -16.70 -9.79
N PRO A 763 7.65 -18.05 -9.72
CA PRO A 763 8.87 -18.82 -9.50
C PRO A 763 9.83 -18.67 -10.70
N PRO A 764 11.16 -18.83 -10.50
CA PRO A 764 12.11 -18.86 -11.60
C PRO A 764 11.77 -19.95 -12.62
N TYR A 765 11.78 -19.59 -13.92
CA TYR A 765 11.36 -20.47 -15.01
C TYR A 765 12.19 -20.26 -16.27
N LEU A 766 12.71 -21.34 -16.87
CA LEU A 766 13.42 -21.32 -18.16
C LEU A 766 12.46 -21.62 -19.32
N LEU A 767 12.38 -20.68 -20.25
CA LEU A 767 11.45 -20.69 -21.38
C LEU A 767 12.20 -20.60 -22.73
N PRO A 768 11.88 -21.44 -23.74
CA PRO A 768 12.57 -21.42 -25.02
C PRO A 768 12.27 -20.17 -25.83
N LEU A 769 13.31 -19.48 -26.27
CA LEU A 769 13.23 -18.36 -27.20
C LEU A 769 13.32 -18.84 -28.65
N PRO A 770 12.60 -18.20 -29.59
CA PRO A 770 12.82 -18.39 -31.02
C PRO A 770 14.29 -18.16 -31.39
N THR A 771 14.92 -19.14 -32.03
CA THR A 771 16.31 -19.07 -32.49
C THR A 771 16.38 -18.84 -34.00
N LYS A 772 17.32 -18.00 -34.43
CA LYS A 772 17.67 -17.81 -35.84
C LYS A 772 18.68 -18.85 -36.34
N GLU A 773 19.39 -19.51 -35.43
CA GLU A 773 20.52 -20.39 -35.70
C GLU A 773 20.14 -21.84 -35.41
N ALA A 774 20.17 -22.70 -36.43
CA ALA A 774 19.88 -24.12 -36.27
C ALA A 774 20.88 -24.87 -35.36
N ALA A 775 22.04 -24.25 -35.07
CA ALA A 775 23.12 -24.85 -34.28
C ALA A 775 23.04 -24.56 -32.77
N THR A 776 22.17 -23.64 -32.32
CA THR A 776 22.11 -23.20 -30.91
C THR A 776 20.67 -23.06 -30.40
N TRP A 777 20.47 -23.43 -29.13
CA TRP A 777 19.23 -23.20 -28.40
C TRP A 777 19.39 -22.06 -27.41
N ARG A 778 18.33 -21.26 -27.26
CA ARG A 778 18.28 -20.10 -26.37
C ARG A 778 17.12 -20.24 -25.40
N MET A 779 17.41 -20.10 -24.10
CA MET A 779 16.42 -20.11 -23.02
C MET A 779 16.41 -18.77 -22.29
N LEU A 780 15.24 -18.19 -22.10
CA LEU A 780 15.02 -17.01 -21.27
C LEU A 780 14.76 -17.41 -19.82
N LEU A 781 15.49 -16.82 -18.88
CA LEU A 781 15.19 -16.92 -17.46
C LEU A 781 14.15 -15.86 -17.05
N THR A 782 12.96 -16.34 -16.71
CA THR A 782 11.83 -15.55 -16.21
C THR A 782 11.56 -15.85 -14.74
N GLY A 783 10.59 -15.17 -14.14
CA GLY A 783 10.23 -15.32 -12.73
C GLY A 783 11.14 -14.55 -11.77
N GLY A 784 10.74 -14.50 -10.50
CA GLY A 784 11.49 -13.86 -9.43
C GLY A 784 12.89 -14.47 -9.31
N ARG A 785 13.91 -13.63 -9.23
CA ARG A 785 15.31 -14.04 -9.08
C ARG A 785 15.99 -13.20 -8.03
N THR A 786 17.07 -13.74 -7.47
CA THR A 786 17.90 -13.09 -6.46
C THR A 786 19.36 -13.10 -6.91
N PRO A 787 20.24 -12.27 -6.30
CA PRO A 787 21.67 -12.33 -6.57
C PRO A 787 22.26 -13.73 -6.34
N ALA A 788 21.78 -14.44 -5.31
CA ALA A 788 22.20 -15.79 -4.99
C ALA A 788 21.85 -16.80 -6.11
N LEU A 789 20.68 -16.67 -6.73
CA LEU A 789 20.29 -17.52 -7.86
C LEU A 789 21.23 -17.33 -9.06
N LEU A 790 21.51 -16.08 -9.45
CA LEU A 790 22.40 -15.80 -10.57
C LEU A 790 23.86 -16.24 -10.29
N ALA A 791 24.32 -16.11 -9.05
CA ALA A 791 25.61 -16.64 -8.63
C ALA A 791 25.65 -18.18 -8.73
N GLY A 792 24.58 -18.86 -8.29
CA GLY A 792 24.43 -20.31 -8.41
C GLY A 792 24.44 -20.80 -9.86
N ILE A 793 23.75 -20.09 -10.77
CA ILE A 793 23.77 -20.40 -12.21
C ILE A 793 25.20 -20.28 -12.76
N ARG A 794 25.91 -19.18 -12.45
CA ARG A 794 27.29 -18.98 -12.93
C ARG A 794 28.24 -20.06 -12.42
N ALA A 795 28.12 -20.45 -11.16
CA ALA A 795 28.92 -21.54 -10.59
C ALA A 795 28.63 -22.87 -11.29
N CYS A 796 27.35 -23.20 -11.52
CA CYS A 796 26.95 -24.41 -12.22
C CYS A 796 27.45 -24.46 -13.68
N ILE A 797 27.44 -23.31 -14.37
CA ILE A 797 28.03 -23.18 -15.71
C ILE A 797 29.53 -23.47 -15.67
N SER A 798 30.27 -22.84 -14.75
CA SER A 798 31.73 -23.03 -14.67
C SER A 798 32.16 -24.44 -14.28
N GLU A 799 31.39 -25.13 -13.44
CA GLU A 799 31.79 -26.42 -12.88
C GLU A 799 31.32 -27.62 -13.71
N GLN A 800 30.18 -27.51 -14.38
CA GLN A 800 29.46 -28.70 -14.87
C GLN A 800 28.90 -28.56 -16.28
N THR A 801 28.67 -27.34 -16.75
CA THR A 801 28.03 -27.09 -18.05
C THR A 801 28.77 -25.98 -18.83
N PRO A 802 30.10 -26.11 -19.07
CA PRO A 802 30.93 -25.02 -19.62
C PRO A 802 30.57 -24.62 -21.05
N GLU A 803 29.81 -25.46 -21.76
CA GLU A 803 29.26 -25.19 -23.09
C GLU A 803 28.07 -24.23 -23.08
N VAL A 804 27.48 -23.97 -21.90
CA VAL A 804 26.38 -23.01 -21.73
C VAL A 804 26.95 -21.60 -21.59
N ASN A 805 26.49 -20.69 -22.43
CA ASN A 805 26.80 -19.27 -22.31
C ASN A 805 25.64 -18.51 -21.64
N ILE A 806 25.97 -17.60 -20.73
CA ILE A 806 25.01 -16.69 -20.09
C ILE A 806 25.17 -15.27 -20.64
N GLN A 807 24.09 -14.74 -21.20
CA GLN A 807 24.01 -13.35 -21.67
C GLN A 807 23.06 -12.57 -20.76
N ILE A 808 23.50 -11.39 -20.32
CA ILE A 808 22.66 -10.45 -19.57
C ILE A 808 22.51 -9.21 -20.43
N ILE A 809 21.28 -8.88 -20.78
CA ILE A 809 20.93 -7.82 -21.72
C ILE A 809 20.10 -6.78 -20.98
N GLY A 810 20.63 -5.57 -20.85
CA GLY A 810 19.87 -4.44 -20.29
C GLY A 810 18.68 -4.04 -21.17
N PRO A 811 17.72 -3.28 -20.63
CA PRO A 811 16.61 -2.75 -21.42
C PRO A 811 17.12 -1.84 -22.56
N GLU A 812 16.33 -1.67 -23.61
CA GLU A 812 16.64 -0.71 -24.67
C GLU A 812 16.83 0.71 -24.10
N VAL A 813 17.73 1.50 -24.68
CA VAL A 813 18.08 2.87 -24.21
C VAL A 813 16.85 3.75 -23.99
N GLY A 814 15.81 3.60 -24.84
CA GLY A 814 14.54 4.33 -24.69
C GLY A 814 13.76 4.00 -23.41
N ASN A 815 14.09 2.89 -22.74
CA ASN A 815 13.41 2.35 -21.56
C ASN A 815 14.26 2.48 -20.28
N ASP A 816 15.43 3.14 -20.30
CA ASP A 816 16.29 3.28 -19.11
C ASP A 816 15.55 3.93 -17.93
N HIS A 817 14.69 4.92 -18.23
CA HIS A 817 13.85 5.60 -17.25
C HIS A 817 12.73 4.73 -16.64
N LEU A 818 12.61 3.46 -17.02
CA LEU A 818 11.56 2.56 -16.52
C LEU A 818 12.03 1.62 -15.41
N LEU A 819 13.34 1.63 -15.07
CA LEU A 819 13.94 0.72 -14.06
C LEU A 819 13.56 -0.75 -14.29
N LEU A 820 13.51 -1.18 -15.55
CA LEU A 820 13.21 -2.57 -15.89
C LEU A 820 14.41 -3.49 -15.56
N PRO A 821 14.15 -4.74 -15.14
CA PRO A 821 15.21 -5.69 -14.84
C PRO A 821 15.87 -6.20 -16.12
N ASP A 822 17.09 -6.72 -15.98
CA ASP A 822 17.84 -7.23 -17.12
C ASP A 822 17.24 -8.54 -17.66
N SER A 823 17.37 -8.79 -18.96
CA SER A 823 16.99 -10.09 -19.55
C SER A 823 18.18 -11.05 -19.49
N VAL A 824 17.96 -12.23 -18.93
CA VAL A 824 19.01 -13.25 -18.78
C VAL A 824 18.71 -14.39 -19.74
N ILE A 825 19.63 -14.63 -20.69
CA ILE A 825 19.49 -15.64 -21.74
C ILE A 825 20.61 -16.66 -21.61
N LEU A 826 20.25 -17.94 -21.50
CA LEU A 826 21.17 -19.06 -21.54
C LEU A 826 21.20 -19.64 -22.96
N THR A 827 22.39 -19.86 -23.50
CA THR A 827 22.57 -20.42 -24.85
C THR A 827 23.38 -21.70 -24.77
N ALA A 828 22.93 -22.78 -25.41
CA ALA A 828 23.61 -24.06 -25.44
C ALA A 828 23.66 -24.66 -26.86
N PRO A 829 24.67 -25.48 -27.20
CA PRO A 829 24.76 -26.14 -28.49
C PRO A 829 23.60 -27.11 -28.75
N ALA A 830 23.08 -27.15 -29.98
CA ALA A 830 21.86 -27.89 -30.32
C ALA A 830 21.88 -29.38 -29.94
N HIS A 831 23.05 -30.02 -29.99
CA HIS A 831 23.23 -31.45 -29.77
C HIS A 831 23.22 -31.87 -28.28
N SER A 832 23.46 -30.94 -27.36
CA SER A 832 23.53 -31.21 -25.91
C SER A 832 22.58 -30.36 -25.07
N ALA A 833 21.93 -29.36 -25.68
CA ALA A 833 21.19 -28.33 -24.96
C ALA A 833 20.09 -28.84 -24.01
N GLU A 834 19.40 -29.94 -24.33
CA GLU A 834 18.24 -30.38 -23.52
C GLU A 834 18.69 -30.92 -22.17
N GLU A 835 19.60 -31.87 -22.19
CA GLU A 835 20.18 -32.49 -21.00
C GLU A 835 20.96 -31.46 -20.17
N THR A 836 21.77 -30.63 -20.83
CA THR A 836 22.63 -29.64 -20.17
C THR A 836 21.81 -28.56 -19.47
N LEU A 837 20.77 -28.00 -20.11
CA LEU A 837 19.94 -26.95 -19.53
C LEU A 837 18.93 -27.48 -18.50
N GLU A 838 18.41 -28.69 -18.67
CA GLU A 838 17.56 -29.34 -17.65
C GLU A 838 18.36 -29.62 -16.38
N THR A 839 19.59 -30.14 -16.52
CA THR A 839 20.49 -30.40 -15.39
C THR A 839 20.81 -29.11 -14.63
N LEU A 840 21.13 -28.03 -15.35
CA LEU A 840 21.37 -26.71 -14.76
C LEU A 840 20.14 -26.22 -14.00
N ALA A 841 18.95 -26.35 -14.60
CA ALA A 841 17.69 -25.93 -13.99
C ALA A 841 17.42 -26.67 -12.67
N GLN A 842 17.55 -28.00 -12.68
CA GLN A 842 17.34 -28.84 -11.49
C GLN A 842 18.28 -28.46 -10.34
N LYS A 843 19.58 -28.26 -10.64
CA LYS A 843 20.57 -27.90 -9.61
C LYS A 843 20.36 -26.51 -9.03
N CYS A 844 19.86 -25.58 -9.84
CA CYS A 844 19.58 -24.21 -9.41
C CYS A 844 18.17 -24.04 -8.84
N GLY A 845 17.34 -25.09 -8.78
CA GLY A 845 15.95 -25.01 -8.32
C GLY A 845 15.05 -24.19 -9.24
N ILE A 846 15.34 -24.18 -10.54
CA ILE A 846 14.61 -23.45 -11.57
C ILE A 846 13.66 -24.41 -12.28
N GLN A 847 12.43 -23.96 -12.54
CA GLN A 847 11.48 -24.74 -13.33
C GLN A 847 11.86 -24.72 -14.82
N TYR A 848 11.69 -25.85 -15.50
CA TYR A 848 12.12 -26.04 -16.89
C TYR A 848 10.94 -26.44 -17.78
N ALA A 849 10.74 -25.74 -18.89
CA ALA A 849 9.63 -25.99 -19.82
C ALA A 849 9.89 -27.14 -20.80
N GLY A 850 11.16 -27.42 -21.11
CA GLY A 850 11.55 -28.22 -22.28
C GLY A 850 11.40 -27.47 -23.60
N PHE A 851 12.03 -27.98 -24.67
CA PHE A 851 12.02 -27.34 -25.99
C PHE A 851 10.67 -27.44 -26.73
N GLY A 852 9.86 -28.44 -26.39
CA GLY A 852 8.52 -28.60 -26.96
C GLY A 852 7.50 -27.59 -26.44
N ALA A 853 7.83 -26.84 -25.38
CA ALA A 853 6.91 -25.88 -24.78
C ALA A 853 6.71 -24.65 -25.68
N LYS A 854 5.44 -24.33 -25.95
CA LYS A 854 5.04 -23.22 -26.83
C LYS A 854 4.29 -22.17 -26.04
N VAL A 855 4.86 -21.77 -24.90
CA VAL A 855 4.20 -20.90 -23.92
C VAL A 855 3.60 -19.64 -24.55
N PRO A 856 4.27 -18.89 -25.46
CA PRO A 856 3.63 -17.76 -26.14
C PRO A 856 2.37 -18.14 -26.93
N ALA A 857 2.37 -19.27 -27.64
CA ALA A 857 1.19 -19.74 -28.39
C ALA A 857 0.08 -20.25 -27.46
N GLU A 858 0.45 -20.92 -26.38
CA GLU A 858 -0.50 -21.37 -25.34
C GLU A 858 -1.15 -20.18 -24.62
N LEU A 859 -0.41 -19.10 -24.37
CA LEU A 859 -0.95 -17.87 -23.80
C LEU A 859 -1.97 -17.20 -24.72
N VAL A 860 -1.72 -17.17 -26.04
CA VAL A 860 -2.68 -16.61 -27.01
C VAL A 860 -3.95 -17.44 -27.06
N LEU A 861 -3.83 -18.78 -27.10
CA LEU A 861 -5.01 -19.67 -27.03
C LEU A 861 -5.78 -19.49 -25.72
N PHE A 862 -5.05 -19.41 -24.60
CA PHE A 862 -5.66 -19.27 -23.28
C PHE A 862 -6.40 -17.93 -23.16
N ALA A 863 -5.83 -16.83 -23.67
CA ALA A 863 -6.43 -15.50 -23.61
C ALA A 863 -7.81 -15.39 -24.28
N GLY A 864 -8.11 -16.26 -25.26
CA GLY A 864 -9.37 -16.23 -25.99
C GLY A 864 -9.51 -15.02 -26.93
N SER A 865 -10.68 -14.92 -27.56
CA SER A 865 -11.06 -13.83 -28.49
C SER A 865 -11.95 -12.79 -27.81
N LEU A 866 -11.99 -11.57 -28.37
CA LEU A 866 -12.86 -10.49 -27.90
C LEU A 866 -14.35 -10.89 -27.88
N THR A 867 -14.76 -11.73 -28.84
CA THR A 867 -16.12 -12.28 -28.91
C THR A 867 -16.41 -13.24 -27.76
N GLN A 868 -15.44 -14.09 -27.39
CA GLN A 868 -15.55 -14.97 -26.22
C GLN A 868 -15.57 -14.14 -24.94
N TYR A 869 -14.70 -13.13 -24.82
CA TYR A 869 -14.68 -12.24 -23.66
C TYR A 869 -16.02 -11.55 -23.44
N ARG A 870 -16.65 -11.01 -24.50
CA ARG A 870 -17.96 -10.36 -24.40
C ARG A 870 -19.04 -11.29 -23.83
N ARG A 871 -18.95 -12.60 -24.10
CA ARG A 871 -19.91 -13.60 -23.59
C ARG A 871 -19.71 -13.92 -22.11
N THR A 872 -18.54 -13.65 -21.54
CA THR A 872 -18.29 -13.88 -20.11
C THR A 872 -18.70 -12.70 -19.23
N LEU A 873 -19.16 -11.59 -19.82
CA LEU A 873 -19.53 -10.39 -19.08
C LEU A 873 -20.84 -10.59 -18.32
N VAL A 874 -20.78 -10.42 -17.00
CA VAL A 874 -21.96 -10.48 -16.12
C VAL A 874 -22.30 -9.06 -15.65
N PRO A 875 -23.57 -8.62 -15.78
CA PRO A 875 -24.03 -7.35 -15.21
C PRO A 875 -23.78 -7.26 -13.70
N SER A 876 -23.30 -6.12 -13.22
CA SER A 876 -23.05 -5.89 -11.80
C SER A 876 -23.20 -4.42 -11.42
N GLU A 877 -24.39 -4.04 -10.97
CA GLU A 877 -24.66 -2.68 -10.49
C GLU A 877 -23.86 -2.34 -9.22
N SER A 878 -23.66 -3.31 -8.32
CA SER A 878 -22.87 -3.11 -7.09
C SER A 878 -21.38 -2.85 -7.36
N TYR A 879 -20.87 -3.21 -8.54
CA TYR A 879 -19.48 -2.95 -8.91
C TYR A 879 -19.20 -1.46 -9.14
N VAL A 880 -20.18 -0.73 -9.66
CA VAL A 880 -20.13 0.71 -9.94
C VAL A 880 -20.27 1.52 -8.65
N ARG A 881 -19.58 2.66 -8.58
CA ARG A 881 -19.58 3.55 -7.40
C ARG A 881 -19.95 4.96 -7.83
N ASP A 882 -21.17 5.40 -7.49
CA ASP A 882 -21.68 6.71 -7.92
C ASP A 882 -20.88 7.90 -7.37
N GLY A 883 -20.27 7.76 -6.19
CA GLY A 883 -19.45 8.80 -5.57
C GLY A 883 -18.00 8.90 -6.07
N TRP A 884 -17.62 8.16 -7.11
CA TRP A 884 -16.26 8.17 -7.66
C TRP A 884 -16.18 9.06 -8.90
N ARG A 885 -14.96 9.54 -9.24
CA ARG A 885 -14.73 10.23 -10.52
C ARG A 885 -14.97 9.26 -11.67
N LYS A 886 -15.52 9.74 -12.77
CA LYS A 886 -15.88 8.93 -13.94
C LYS A 886 -15.18 9.48 -15.18
N LEU A 887 -14.54 8.58 -15.93
CA LEU A 887 -13.91 8.89 -17.21
C LEU A 887 -14.44 7.93 -18.28
N ILE A 888 -14.79 8.41 -19.47
CA ILE A 888 -15.14 7.59 -20.62
C ILE A 888 -13.95 7.46 -21.55
N PHE A 889 -13.66 6.24 -21.99
CA PHE A 889 -12.65 6.02 -23.02
C PHE A 889 -13.18 6.45 -24.40
N ASN A 890 -12.46 7.33 -25.07
CA ASN A 890 -12.79 7.85 -26.39
C ASN A 890 -12.07 7.05 -27.49
N PRO A 891 -12.78 6.28 -28.33
CA PRO A 891 -12.16 5.46 -29.37
C PRO A 891 -11.48 6.24 -30.50
N ALA A 892 -11.76 7.54 -30.65
CA ALA A 892 -11.17 8.38 -31.71
C ALA A 892 -9.80 8.93 -31.30
N THR A 893 -9.69 9.44 -30.07
CA THR A 893 -8.44 9.99 -29.52
C THR A 893 -7.58 8.93 -28.84
N LEU A 894 -8.20 7.83 -28.37
CA LEU A 894 -7.63 6.82 -27.45
C LEU A 894 -7.38 7.36 -26.03
N GLU A 895 -7.96 8.50 -25.70
CA GLU A 895 -7.83 9.15 -24.40
C GLU A 895 -9.04 8.92 -23.51
N TRP A 896 -8.96 9.41 -22.29
CA TRP A 896 -10.02 9.32 -21.29
C TRP A 896 -10.62 10.72 -21.09
N ASP A 897 -11.90 10.86 -21.38
CA ASP A 897 -12.65 12.11 -21.26
C ASP A 897 -13.46 12.11 -19.96
N ASP A 898 -13.57 13.23 -19.23
CA ASP A 898 -14.43 13.26 -18.03
C ASP A 898 -15.89 13.19 -18.37
N VAL A 899 -16.62 12.62 -17.42
CA VAL A 899 -18.07 12.62 -17.39
C VAL A 899 -18.53 13.47 -16.21
N GLU A 900 -19.41 14.42 -16.45
CA GLU A 900 -20.09 15.10 -15.36
C GLU A 900 -20.89 14.09 -14.53
N VAL A 901 -20.85 14.24 -13.19
CA VAL A 901 -21.45 13.26 -12.26
C VAL A 901 -22.96 13.08 -12.50
N SER A 902 -23.63 14.12 -13.00
CA SER A 902 -25.06 14.15 -13.35
C SER A 902 -25.40 13.58 -14.72
N ASP A 903 -24.42 13.31 -15.58
CA ASP A 903 -24.69 12.78 -16.91
C ASP A 903 -25.00 11.28 -16.81
N ILE A 904 -26.23 10.91 -17.17
CA ILE A 904 -26.72 9.53 -17.19
C ILE A 904 -26.72 8.98 -18.63
N ALA A 905 -26.51 9.84 -19.64
CA ALA A 905 -26.63 9.48 -21.05
C ALA A 905 -25.66 8.38 -21.45
N TYR A 906 -24.44 8.40 -20.90
CA TYR A 906 -23.43 7.37 -21.16
C TYR A 906 -23.89 5.96 -20.77
N LYS A 907 -24.78 5.82 -19.77
CA LYS A 907 -25.28 4.51 -19.30
C LYS A 907 -26.09 3.79 -20.39
N GLN A 908 -26.65 4.55 -21.33
CA GLN A 908 -27.42 4.02 -22.45
C GLN A 908 -26.55 3.70 -23.67
N GLN A 909 -25.28 4.12 -23.68
CA GLN A 909 -24.35 3.92 -24.78
C GLN A 909 -23.40 2.74 -24.52
N ALA A 910 -22.95 2.12 -25.61
CA ALA A 910 -21.89 1.11 -25.58
C ALA A 910 -20.53 1.79 -25.31
N CYS A 911 -20.14 1.93 -24.05
CA CYS A 911 -18.93 2.67 -23.67
C CYS A 911 -18.16 2.05 -22.50
N LEU A 912 -16.85 2.30 -22.47
CA LEU A 912 -15.98 1.91 -21.37
C LEU A 912 -15.82 3.08 -20.40
N VAL A 913 -16.08 2.84 -19.13
CA VAL A 913 -16.00 3.83 -18.05
C VAL A 913 -14.99 3.41 -17.00
N GLU A 914 -14.06 4.30 -16.67
CA GLU A 914 -13.15 4.20 -15.53
C GLU A 914 -13.78 4.95 -14.34
N TYR A 915 -13.95 4.24 -13.22
CA TYR A 915 -14.33 4.81 -11.93
C TYR A 915 -13.08 4.94 -11.08
N GLN A 916 -12.79 6.14 -10.58
CA GLN A 916 -11.57 6.44 -9.83
C GLN A 916 -11.88 7.02 -8.44
N LEU A 917 -11.39 6.34 -7.40
CA LEU A 917 -11.37 6.87 -6.03
C LEU A 917 -10.09 7.68 -5.79
N SER A 918 -8.96 7.10 -6.17
CA SER A 918 -7.61 7.68 -6.08
C SER A 918 -6.75 7.18 -7.23
N ASP A 919 -5.52 7.66 -7.34
CA ASP A 919 -4.58 7.12 -8.33
C ASP A 919 -4.16 5.67 -8.09
N PHE A 920 -4.39 5.14 -6.88
CA PHE A 920 -4.12 3.74 -6.56
C PHE A 920 -5.35 2.83 -6.67
N GLU A 921 -6.57 3.37 -6.67
CA GLU A 921 -7.81 2.59 -6.66
C GLU A 921 -8.77 3.01 -7.80
N ARG A 922 -8.87 2.14 -8.80
CA ARG A 922 -9.66 2.32 -10.04
C ARG A 922 -10.46 1.07 -10.38
N ARG A 923 -11.61 1.24 -11.02
CA ARG A 923 -12.48 0.16 -11.51
C ARG A 923 -12.91 0.46 -12.94
N TYR A 924 -13.17 -0.59 -13.73
CA TYR A 924 -13.51 -0.46 -15.14
C TYR A 924 -14.82 -1.18 -15.42
N ALA A 925 -15.80 -0.46 -15.98
CA ALA A 925 -17.07 -1.04 -16.37
C ALA A 925 -17.37 -0.77 -17.84
N TRP A 926 -17.82 -1.81 -18.53
CA TRP A 926 -18.40 -1.71 -19.86
C TRP A 926 -19.91 -1.51 -19.72
N TRP A 927 -20.41 -0.36 -20.17
CA TRP A 927 -21.84 -0.08 -20.21
C TRP A 927 -22.42 -0.57 -21.53
N TYR A 928 -23.50 -1.32 -21.44
CA TYR A 928 -24.24 -1.80 -22.59
C TYR A 928 -25.68 -2.11 -22.17
N GLY A 929 -26.65 -1.62 -22.93
CA GLY A 929 -28.07 -1.86 -22.65
C GLY A 929 -28.53 -1.33 -21.29
N GLY A 930 -27.99 -0.20 -20.82
CA GLY A 930 -28.36 0.36 -19.52
C GLY A 930 -27.70 -0.31 -18.31
N GLN A 931 -26.88 -1.34 -18.50
CA GLN A 931 -26.28 -2.13 -17.42
C GLN A 931 -24.74 -2.08 -17.43
N PRO A 932 -24.11 -1.93 -16.26
CA PRO A 932 -22.66 -1.99 -16.15
C PRO A 932 -22.18 -3.45 -16.04
N HIS A 933 -21.12 -3.77 -16.78
CA HIS A 933 -20.45 -5.06 -16.73
C HIS A 933 -19.02 -4.85 -16.27
N ARG A 934 -18.55 -5.63 -15.29
CA ARG A 934 -17.15 -5.58 -14.87
C ARG A 934 -16.26 -6.00 -16.03
N VAL A 935 -15.20 -5.23 -16.32
CA VAL A 935 -14.23 -5.57 -17.36
C VAL A 935 -12.78 -5.34 -16.94
N ASP A 936 -11.86 -6.04 -17.57
CA ASP A 936 -10.45 -5.67 -17.61
C ASP A 936 -10.30 -4.38 -18.44
N LYS A 937 -9.37 -3.52 -18.03
CA LYS A 937 -9.13 -2.22 -18.68
C LYS A 937 -8.85 -2.35 -20.18
N ASN A 938 -7.96 -3.26 -20.56
CA ASN A 938 -7.48 -3.31 -21.93
C ASN A 938 -8.45 -4.11 -22.80
N TRP A 939 -9.00 -5.21 -22.30
CA TRP A 939 -10.11 -5.86 -23.00
C TRP A 939 -11.29 -4.91 -23.23
N GLY A 940 -11.65 -4.10 -22.23
CA GLY A 940 -12.66 -3.05 -22.35
C GLY A 940 -12.35 -2.01 -23.44
N ARG A 941 -11.07 -1.62 -23.61
CA ARG A 941 -10.65 -0.70 -24.69
C ARG A 941 -10.90 -1.31 -26.06
N TYR A 942 -10.57 -2.60 -26.25
CA TYR A 942 -10.82 -3.28 -27.53
C TYR A 942 -12.31 -3.51 -27.78
N LEU A 943 -13.15 -3.68 -26.75
CA LEU A 943 -14.62 -3.66 -26.90
C LEU A 943 -15.11 -2.29 -27.40
N ALA A 944 -14.60 -1.20 -26.82
CA ALA A 944 -14.95 0.17 -27.24
C ALA A 944 -14.48 0.48 -28.68
N LEU A 945 -13.27 0.06 -29.04
CA LEU A 945 -12.74 0.18 -30.40
C LEU A 945 -13.55 -0.61 -31.42
N GLN A 946 -13.94 -1.85 -31.07
CA GLN A 946 -14.81 -2.68 -31.91
C GLN A 946 -16.18 -2.02 -32.10
N ALA A 947 -16.80 -1.52 -31.04
CA ALA A 947 -18.08 -0.82 -31.11
C ALA A 947 -18.03 0.43 -31.99
N ALA A 948 -16.88 1.12 -32.03
CA ALA A 948 -16.63 2.28 -32.88
C ALA A 948 -16.08 1.95 -34.28
N GLY A 949 -15.90 0.66 -34.62
CA GLY A 949 -15.35 0.22 -35.90
C GLY A 949 -13.90 0.68 -36.16
N LYS A 950 -13.09 0.83 -35.10
CA LYS A 950 -11.70 1.32 -35.18
C LYS A 950 -10.68 0.20 -35.11
N ARG A 951 -9.66 0.29 -35.96
CA ARG A 951 -8.49 -0.60 -35.96
C ARG A 951 -7.24 0.16 -35.58
N VAL A 952 -6.43 -0.41 -34.68
CA VAL A 952 -5.30 0.30 -34.06
C VAL A 952 -3.98 -0.45 -34.07
N ILE A 953 -3.97 -1.74 -34.45
CA ILE A 953 -2.75 -2.55 -34.49
C ILE A 953 -2.23 -2.59 -35.92
N ARG A 954 -0.91 -2.40 -36.08
CA ARG A 954 -0.22 -2.59 -37.36
C ARG A 954 0.90 -3.61 -37.18
N HIS A 955 1.07 -4.52 -38.14
CA HIS A 955 2.17 -5.47 -38.14
C HIS A 955 2.86 -5.52 -39.51
N GLY A 956 4.16 -5.81 -39.52
CA GLY A 956 4.97 -5.91 -40.74
C GLY A 956 6.46 -5.84 -40.43
N ASN A 957 7.32 -6.37 -41.31
CA ASN A 957 8.79 -6.32 -41.17
C ASN A 957 9.35 -6.87 -39.83
N GLY A 958 8.67 -7.84 -39.21
CA GLY A 958 9.06 -8.38 -37.91
C GLY A 958 8.74 -7.47 -36.72
N GLU A 959 7.96 -6.41 -36.91
CA GLU A 959 7.48 -5.52 -35.85
C GLU A 959 5.95 -5.60 -35.70
N VAL A 960 5.47 -5.45 -34.46
CA VAL A 960 4.07 -5.14 -34.15
C VAL A 960 4.03 -3.77 -33.47
N LEU A 961 3.23 -2.87 -34.04
CA LEU A 961 3.04 -1.51 -33.55
C LEU A 961 1.67 -1.42 -32.88
N VAL A 962 1.69 -1.00 -31.62
CA VAL A 962 0.48 -0.82 -30.80
C VAL A 962 0.51 0.58 -30.18
N PRO A 963 -0.55 1.39 -30.26
CA PRO A 963 -0.57 2.70 -29.61
C PRO A 963 -0.41 2.58 -28.08
N VAL A 964 0.48 3.39 -27.49
CA VAL A 964 0.74 3.39 -26.04
C VAL A 964 -0.54 3.67 -25.22
N LEU A 965 -1.49 4.41 -25.80
CA LEU A 965 -2.76 4.75 -25.17
C LEU A 965 -3.81 3.62 -25.24
N ALA A 966 -3.62 2.63 -26.12
CA ALA A 966 -4.47 1.45 -26.29
C ALA A 966 -3.63 0.15 -26.31
N PRO A 967 -2.89 -0.14 -25.22
CA PRO A 967 -2.02 -1.32 -25.15
C PRO A 967 -2.82 -2.61 -25.22
N LEU A 968 -2.20 -3.68 -25.69
CA LEU A 968 -2.80 -5.00 -25.80
C LEU A 968 -3.29 -5.54 -24.43
N PRO A 969 -4.30 -6.44 -24.42
CA PRO A 969 -4.61 -7.25 -23.24
C PRO A 969 -3.38 -7.99 -22.72
N ASP A 970 -3.26 -8.11 -21.39
CA ASP A 970 -2.00 -8.47 -20.74
C ASP A 970 -1.43 -9.83 -21.17
N LEU A 971 -2.26 -10.86 -21.38
CA LEU A 971 -1.80 -12.17 -21.85
C LEU A 971 -1.27 -12.12 -23.29
N LEU A 972 -1.91 -11.33 -24.17
CA LEU A 972 -1.49 -11.15 -25.56
C LEU A 972 -0.18 -10.34 -25.62
N ALA A 973 -0.07 -9.29 -24.79
CA ALA A 973 1.16 -8.52 -24.64
C ALA A 973 2.30 -9.40 -24.10
N LYS A 974 2.03 -10.22 -23.07
CA LYS A 974 2.98 -11.17 -22.48
C LYS A 974 3.45 -12.20 -23.51
N ALA A 975 2.53 -12.75 -24.32
CA ALA A 975 2.90 -13.66 -25.40
C ALA A 975 3.90 -13.02 -26.37
N LEU A 976 3.70 -11.76 -26.76
CA LEU A 976 4.64 -11.05 -27.62
C LEU A 976 5.97 -10.76 -26.91
N VAL A 977 5.96 -10.27 -25.68
CA VAL A 977 7.20 -9.95 -24.92
C VAL A 977 8.08 -11.20 -24.75
N LEU A 978 7.47 -12.34 -24.39
CA LEU A 978 8.20 -13.60 -24.14
C LEU A 978 8.86 -14.20 -25.38
N LEU A 979 8.53 -13.75 -26.59
CA LEU A 979 9.24 -14.15 -27.81
C LEU A 979 10.62 -13.49 -27.97
N SER A 980 10.85 -12.37 -27.28
CA SER A 980 12.12 -11.64 -27.32
C SER A 980 12.81 -11.58 -25.96
N GLY A 981 12.05 -11.73 -24.89
CA GLY A 981 12.49 -11.47 -23.52
C GLY A 981 12.68 -9.98 -23.20
N GLN A 982 12.30 -9.07 -24.09
CA GLN A 982 12.48 -7.62 -23.94
C GLN A 982 11.13 -6.89 -23.90
N ALA A 983 11.04 -5.86 -23.07
CA ALA A 983 9.87 -4.96 -23.07
C ALA A 983 9.78 -4.19 -24.41
N PRO A 984 8.57 -3.84 -24.87
CA PRO A 984 8.42 -3.04 -26.08
C PRO A 984 9.11 -1.68 -25.93
N ALA A 985 9.67 -1.19 -27.03
CA ALA A 985 10.25 0.15 -27.09
C ALA A 985 9.20 1.16 -27.51
N ALA A 986 9.06 2.26 -26.75
CA ALA A 986 8.15 3.33 -27.12
C ALA A 986 8.79 4.24 -28.17
N SER A 987 8.18 4.36 -29.35
CA SER A 987 8.67 5.22 -30.43
C SER A 987 7.55 6.03 -31.07
N TRP A 988 7.87 7.22 -31.58
CA TRP A 988 6.96 7.98 -32.41
C TRP A 988 6.96 7.40 -33.83
N ARG A 989 5.78 7.06 -34.33
CA ARG A 989 5.58 6.51 -35.68
C ARG A 989 4.51 7.32 -36.39
N ASP A 990 4.71 7.56 -37.68
CA ASP A 990 3.65 8.08 -38.54
C ASP A 990 2.72 6.93 -38.93
N VAL A 991 1.46 7.03 -38.52
CA VAL A 991 0.41 6.06 -38.84
C VAL A 991 -0.76 6.81 -39.44
N GLY A 992 -0.85 6.80 -40.78
CA GLY A 992 -1.93 7.44 -41.51
C GLY A 992 -1.86 8.97 -41.56
N GLY A 993 -0.65 9.56 -41.55
CA GLY A 993 -0.43 11.01 -41.59
C GLY A 993 -0.50 11.69 -40.23
N VAL A 994 -0.58 10.92 -39.14
CA VAL A 994 -0.61 11.41 -37.76
C VAL A 994 0.53 10.76 -37.00
N SER A 995 1.43 11.58 -36.47
CA SER A 995 2.48 11.11 -35.57
C SER A 995 1.87 10.65 -34.25
N ARG A 996 2.06 9.37 -33.90
CA ARG A 996 1.57 8.78 -32.65
C ARG A 996 2.68 8.01 -31.95
N LYS A 997 2.63 8.01 -30.62
CA LYS A 997 3.54 7.19 -29.79
C LYS A 997 3.03 5.74 -29.75
N CYS A 998 3.86 4.80 -30.18
CA CYS A 998 3.56 3.38 -30.28
C CYS A 998 4.58 2.54 -29.50
N ASP A 999 4.09 1.51 -28.83
CA ASP A 999 4.87 0.37 -28.37
C ASP A 999 5.26 -0.50 -29.57
N VAL A 1000 6.56 -0.73 -29.73
CA VAL A 1000 7.15 -1.54 -30.80
C VAL A 1000 7.60 -2.86 -30.21
N TYR A 1001 6.91 -3.94 -30.59
CA TYR A 1001 7.32 -5.31 -30.27
C TYR A 1001 8.14 -5.86 -31.44
N ARG A 1002 9.44 -6.08 -31.23
CA ARG A 1002 10.33 -6.66 -32.24
C ARG A 1002 10.32 -8.18 -32.15
N GLN A 1003 9.67 -8.85 -33.10
CA GLN A 1003 9.45 -10.30 -33.08
C GLN A 1003 9.75 -10.95 -34.45
N PRO A 1004 11.03 -11.24 -34.76
CA PRO A 1004 11.37 -11.97 -35.97
C PRO A 1004 10.81 -13.39 -35.91
N GLY A 1005 10.09 -13.82 -36.96
CA GLY A 1005 9.71 -15.23 -37.15
C GLY A 1005 8.38 -15.68 -36.52
N ALA A 1006 7.59 -14.80 -35.89
CA ALA A 1006 6.33 -15.18 -35.21
C ALA A 1006 5.05 -14.78 -35.98
N GLY A 1007 5.12 -14.68 -37.31
CA GLY A 1007 4.04 -14.12 -38.15
C GLY A 1007 2.68 -14.79 -37.95
N LEU A 1008 2.65 -16.12 -37.79
CA LEU A 1008 1.41 -16.89 -37.59
C LEU A 1008 0.78 -16.62 -36.21
N LEU A 1009 1.60 -16.41 -35.18
CA LEU A 1009 1.12 -16.02 -33.84
C LEU A 1009 0.57 -14.59 -33.85
N ILE A 1010 1.28 -13.67 -34.49
CA ILE A 1010 0.86 -12.26 -34.64
C ILE A 1010 -0.49 -12.17 -35.35
N HIS A 1011 -0.65 -12.89 -36.46
CA HIS A 1011 -1.93 -12.93 -37.19
C HIS A 1011 -3.07 -13.45 -36.30
N ARG A 1012 -2.83 -14.48 -35.49
CA ARG A 1012 -3.85 -14.97 -34.54
C ARG A 1012 -4.23 -13.93 -33.48
N ILE A 1013 -3.27 -13.19 -32.93
CA ILE A 1013 -3.53 -12.12 -31.95
C ILE A 1013 -4.46 -11.05 -32.56
N ILE A 1014 -4.17 -10.61 -33.78
CA ILE A 1014 -4.96 -9.61 -34.50
C ILE A 1014 -6.38 -10.11 -34.76
N LYS A 1015 -6.50 -11.38 -35.20
CA LYS A 1015 -7.79 -12.04 -35.37
C LYS A 1015 -8.58 -12.17 -34.06
N HIS A 1016 -7.93 -12.49 -32.94
CA HIS A 1016 -8.59 -12.57 -31.63
C HIS A 1016 -9.18 -11.23 -31.18
N LEU A 1017 -8.58 -10.12 -31.60
CA LEU A 1017 -9.07 -8.77 -31.31
C LEU A 1017 -10.04 -8.25 -32.39
N ASN A 1018 -10.42 -9.08 -33.36
CA ASN A 1018 -11.23 -8.74 -34.53
C ASN A 1018 -10.69 -7.50 -35.28
N GLN A 1019 -9.37 -7.41 -35.44
CA GLN A 1019 -8.68 -6.28 -36.06
C GLN A 1019 -8.29 -6.52 -37.53
N ASP A 1020 -8.70 -7.65 -38.12
CA ASP A 1020 -8.40 -8.06 -39.50
C ASP A 1020 -8.98 -7.15 -40.58
#